data_AF-A0A7W5ZZS6-F1
#
_entry.id   AF-A0A7W5ZZS6-F1
#
_cell.length_a   1.000
_cell.length_b   1.000
_cell.length_c   1.000
_cell.angle_alpha   90.00
_cell.angle_beta   90.00
_cell.angle_gamma   90.00
#
_symmetry.space_group_name_H-M   'P 1'
#
loop_
_entity.id
_entity.type
_entity.pdbx_description
1 polymer ?
#
loop_
_entity_poly.entity_id
_entity_poly.type
_entity_poly.pdbx_seq_one_letter_code
_entity_poly.pdbx_strand_id
1 'polypeptide(L)'
;MSHANTAFAFSDPAEPQVLAAARALAARLVADQAISRLTVNATMADHFGGSDAEGRWSVRDAHAALELAQVLFLAQATEFSPAMSSSFAAEAFTHLERLVPTQSNRSDEQIEWQQFATPPRLAWMAAKACAISAAELVLEPSAGTGMLGVWAAKAAARLALNEISPLRRECLGAVFPEATVTGFDGELIDELLTPDVGPSVVLMNPPYSHGIERGHDSRTGDRHLRSAWKRLLPGGRLVAVMPEWFELPKFLAGIAGPLSLRLNATIERGFVKQGTSISTRLLVLDKADDGTSPIIAQPGNFAELHLLIDMLPDRVSLPAEPSIGIKPALPLRLVANRTKPAPLKVHPAAAAPSILPLEFTPLEAPAPIESQVGHYLPYRPSRISIANAVSHPTPLVESVAMGSITAPVPEVVPQLPSSIIAEGILSAAQAETLIYAASAHARDLPGRFEPDDKGCALKASAEGRAYRMGYFLGDGTGAGKGRQVASVILDRWVRGERRHIWISKNEALLEDARRDWSALGGLPIDIQPLGQWKLGVPIGMREGILFVTYPTLRSGRSDATRLEQILEWAGEDFDGLIVFDEAHAMANAAGGEGTRGKVKGSEQGIAGVRIQNLLPRARVLYASATGASDVNNLAYATRLGLWGPETAFANREAFVADIRDGGIAAMELVARDLKSLGLYAARALSFAGVEYEILEHCLTPDQVAVYDAYADAWGILCAAAHKMAYREVAIMRRNAA
;
A
#
# COMPACT_ATOMS: atom_id res chain seq x y z
N MET A 1 31.51 -42.32 22.19
CA MET A 1 32.60 -41.48 22.73
C MET A 1 33.02 -40.49 21.65
N SER A 2 32.57 -39.24 21.79
CA SER A 2 33.17 -38.07 21.13
C SER A 2 33.15 -36.96 22.17
N HIS A 3 34.32 -36.62 22.69
CA HIS A 3 34.49 -35.56 23.68
C HIS A 3 34.29 -34.21 22.99
N ALA A 4 33.17 -33.54 23.28
CA ALA A 4 33.00 -32.12 22.99
C ALA A 4 33.36 -31.32 24.25
N ASN A 5 34.24 -30.33 24.07
CA ASN A 5 34.80 -29.45 25.08
C ASN A 5 33.73 -28.81 26.00
N THR A 6 33.93 -28.89 27.31
CA THR A 6 33.15 -28.23 28.37
C THR A 6 33.38 -26.72 28.50
N ALA A 7 34.01 -26.08 27.51
CA ALA A 7 34.35 -24.65 27.55
C ALA A 7 33.26 -23.71 26.96
N PHE A 8 32.18 -24.27 26.40
CA PHE A 8 31.03 -23.51 25.86
C PHE A 8 29.70 -24.13 26.31
N ALA A 9 29.55 -24.37 27.62
CA ALA A 9 28.22 -24.58 28.18
C ALA A 9 27.49 -23.23 28.19
N PHE A 10 26.78 -22.93 27.11
CA PHE A 10 25.79 -21.85 27.13
C PHE A 10 24.77 -22.21 28.22
N SER A 11 24.52 -21.28 29.14
CA SER A 11 23.41 -21.36 30.09
C SER A 11 22.11 -21.68 29.34
N ASP A 12 21.24 -22.52 29.92
CA ASP A 12 19.88 -22.72 29.38
C ASP A 12 19.29 -21.35 29.02
N PRO A 13 18.71 -21.19 27.81
CA PRO A 13 18.18 -19.91 27.40
C PRO A 13 17.13 -19.46 28.42
N ALA A 14 17.36 -18.28 29.01
CA ALA A 14 16.42 -17.70 29.96
C ALA A 14 15.05 -17.53 29.27
N GLU A 15 13.96 -17.87 29.98
CA GLU A 15 12.60 -17.71 29.45
C GLU A 15 12.40 -16.26 28.94
N PRO A 16 11.81 -16.07 27.73
CA PRO A 16 11.55 -14.72 27.22
C PRO A 16 10.73 -13.91 28.22
N GLN A 17 11.15 -12.68 28.53
CA GLN A 17 10.47 -11.82 29.51
C GLN A 17 8.99 -11.58 29.18
N VAL A 18 8.64 -11.53 27.89
CA VAL A 18 7.25 -11.47 27.40
C VAL A 18 6.45 -12.69 27.86
N LEU A 19 7.03 -13.88 27.83
CA LEU A 19 6.36 -15.11 28.27
C LEU A 19 6.19 -15.16 29.78
N ALA A 20 7.19 -14.71 30.54
CA ALA A 20 7.08 -14.58 32.00
C ALA A 20 5.93 -13.62 32.39
N ALA A 21 5.83 -12.46 31.73
CA ALA A 21 4.72 -11.53 31.89
C ALA A 21 3.38 -12.15 31.47
N ALA A 22 3.35 -12.91 30.37
CA ALA A 22 2.16 -13.63 29.92
C ALA A 22 1.66 -14.65 30.95
N ARG A 23 2.54 -15.36 31.65
CA ARG A 23 2.15 -16.29 32.73
C ARG A 23 1.52 -15.56 33.91
N ALA A 24 2.06 -14.40 34.30
CA ALA A 24 1.47 -13.58 35.36
C ALA A 24 0.06 -13.09 34.97
N LEU A 25 -0.12 -12.66 33.72
CA LEU A 25 -1.45 -12.29 33.20
C LEU A 25 -2.39 -13.50 33.09
N ALA A 26 -1.91 -14.67 32.67
CA ALA A 26 -2.70 -15.90 32.59
C ALA A 26 -3.21 -16.34 33.96
N ALA A 27 -2.39 -16.22 35.01
CA ALA A 27 -2.81 -16.51 36.39
C ALA A 27 -3.99 -15.63 36.84
N ARG A 28 -4.08 -14.39 36.35
CA ARG A 28 -5.23 -13.52 36.60
C ARG A 28 -6.49 -13.98 35.86
N LEU A 29 -6.36 -14.47 34.63
CA LEU A 29 -7.48 -15.09 33.90
C LEU A 29 -7.99 -16.35 34.62
N VAL A 30 -7.09 -17.20 35.10
CA VAL A 30 -7.44 -18.39 35.90
C VAL A 30 -8.16 -18.00 37.20
N ALA A 31 -7.76 -16.88 37.82
CA ALA A 31 -8.38 -16.35 39.03
C ALA A 31 -9.66 -15.53 38.77
N ASP A 32 -10.17 -15.51 37.53
CA ASP A 32 -11.33 -14.71 37.10
C ASP A 32 -11.20 -13.21 37.40
N GLN A 33 -9.98 -12.67 37.23
CA GLN A 33 -9.67 -11.27 37.48
C GLN A 33 -9.53 -10.50 36.17
N ALA A 34 -10.31 -9.43 36.03
CA ALA A 34 -10.22 -8.54 34.89
C ALA A 34 -8.82 -7.91 34.77
N ILE A 35 -8.27 -7.98 33.56
CA ILE A 35 -7.01 -7.38 33.16
C ILE A 35 -7.31 -6.00 32.58
N SER A 36 -6.86 -4.96 33.27
CA SER A 36 -6.94 -3.58 32.77
C SER A 36 -5.65 -3.19 32.05
N ARG A 37 -5.66 -2.08 31.31
CA ARG A 37 -4.41 -1.51 30.74
C ARG A 37 -3.38 -1.17 31.81
N LEU A 38 -3.82 -0.67 32.95
CA LEU A 38 -2.95 -0.40 34.10
C LEU A 38 -2.30 -1.69 34.61
N THR A 39 -3.05 -2.79 34.65
CA THR A 39 -2.51 -4.10 35.01
C THR A 39 -1.45 -4.56 34.01
N VAL A 40 -1.73 -4.48 32.70
CA VAL A 40 -0.76 -4.86 31.68
C VAL A 40 0.53 -4.05 31.81
N ASN A 41 0.42 -2.72 31.92
CA ASN A 41 1.60 -1.85 32.05
C ASN A 41 2.39 -2.13 33.33
N ALA A 42 1.72 -2.38 34.45
CA ALA A 42 2.39 -2.73 35.71
C ALA A 42 3.13 -4.06 35.59
N THR A 43 2.46 -5.11 35.07
CA THR A 43 3.09 -6.42 34.86
C THR A 43 4.29 -6.32 33.90
N MET A 44 4.17 -5.58 32.80
CA MET A 44 5.28 -5.36 31.88
C MET A 44 6.44 -4.62 32.58
N ALA A 45 6.15 -3.57 33.35
CA ALA A 45 7.19 -2.83 34.07
C ALA A 45 7.93 -3.67 35.11
N ASP A 46 7.21 -4.54 35.83
CA ASP A 46 7.78 -5.46 36.82
C ASP A 46 8.75 -6.47 36.16
N HIS A 47 8.39 -7.01 34.99
CA HIS A 47 9.20 -8.02 34.29
C HIS A 47 10.37 -7.43 33.47
N PHE A 48 10.21 -6.22 32.93
CA PHE A 48 11.23 -5.56 32.10
C PHE A 48 12.09 -4.54 32.86
N GLY A 49 11.77 -4.27 34.13
CA GLY A 49 12.55 -3.40 35.01
C GLY A 49 12.44 -1.91 34.66
N GLY A 50 11.27 -1.46 34.19
CA GLY A 50 10.95 -0.05 33.92
C GLY A 50 9.83 0.15 32.90
N SER A 51 9.55 1.39 32.54
CA SER A 51 8.38 1.76 31.71
C SER A 51 8.65 1.71 30.20
N ASP A 52 7.58 1.74 29.40
CA ASP A 52 7.63 1.91 27.94
C ASP A 52 8.22 3.29 27.55
N ALA A 53 7.94 4.33 28.33
CA ALA A 53 8.53 5.67 28.16
C ALA A 53 10.07 5.68 28.32
N GLU A 54 10.61 4.74 29.10
CA GLU A 54 12.06 4.52 29.26
C GLU A 54 12.63 3.59 28.18
N GLY A 55 11.79 3.12 27.24
CA GLY A 55 12.17 2.22 26.16
C GLY A 55 12.43 0.78 26.62
N ARG A 56 11.96 0.37 27.81
CA ARG A 56 12.20 -0.97 28.37
C ARG A 56 11.40 -2.08 27.70
N TRP A 57 10.22 -1.74 27.22
CA TRP A 57 9.33 -2.62 26.47
C TRP A 57 8.46 -1.78 25.52
N SER A 58 7.91 -2.42 24.51
CA SER A 58 7.05 -1.78 23.51
C SER A 58 5.59 -2.19 23.66
N VAL A 59 4.66 -1.40 23.10
CA VAL A 59 3.23 -1.78 23.03
C VAL A 59 3.03 -3.16 22.38
N ARG A 60 3.90 -3.55 21.45
CA ARG A 60 3.89 -4.89 20.82
C ARG A 60 4.19 -6.00 21.82
N ASP A 61 5.15 -5.78 22.71
CA ASP A 61 5.51 -6.76 23.74
C ASP A 61 4.34 -6.95 24.73
N ALA A 62 3.64 -5.86 25.06
CA ALA A 62 2.43 -5.91 25.88
C ALA A 62 1.26 -6.65 25.19
N HIS A 63 1.04 -6.41 23.89
CA HIS A 63 0.04 -7.16 23.11
C HIS A 63 0.39 -8.66 23.03
N ALA A 64 1.65 -8.99 22.72
CA ALA A 64 2.11 -10.38 22.67
C ALA A 64 1.96 -11.08 24.03
N ALA A 65 2.27 -10.40 25.15
CA ALA A 65 2.08 -10.94 26.49
C ALA A 65 0.60 -11.23 26.79
N LEU A 66 -0.31 -10.31 26.44
CA LEU A 66 -1.75 -10.47 26.64
C LEU A 66 -2.36 -11.58 25.76
N GLU A 67 -1.87 -11.74 24.53
CA GLU A 67 -2.28 -12.81 23.62
C GLU A 67 -1.79 -14.17 24.11
N LEU A 68 -0.50 -14.27 24.47
CA LEU A 68 0.08 -15.48 25.07
C LEU A 68 -0.63 -15.86 26.38
N ALA A 69 -1.05 -14.87 27.19
CA ALA A 69 -1.80 -15.13 28.41
C ALA A 69 -3.13 -15.85 28.14
N GLN A 70 -3.85 -15.44 27.10
CA GLN A 70 -5.08 -16.12 26.67
C GLN A 70 -4.79 -17.53 26.13
N VAL A 71 -3.71 -17.71 25.36
CA VAL A 71 -3.27 -19.03 24.88
C VAL A 71 -2.94 -19.96 26.05
N LEU A 72 -2.18 -19.48 27.03
CA LEU A 72 -1.83 -20.23 28.25
C LEU A 72 -3.05 -20.61 29.07
N PHE A 73 -4.00 -19.68 29.25
CA PHE A 73 -5.26 -19.92 29.92
C PHE A 73 -6.07 -21.03 29.22
N LEU A 74 -6.27 -20.91 27.90
CA LEU A 74 -7.01 -21.90 27.11
C LEU A 74 -6.30 -23.26 27.07
N ALA A 75 -4.97 -23.29 27.04
CA ALA A 75 -4.20 -24.52 27.07
C ALA A 75 -4.43 -25.29 28.38
N GLN A 76 -4.46 -24.60 29.52
CA GLN A 76 -4.60 -25.18 30.86
C GLN A 76 -6.05 -25.55 31.22
N ALA A 77 -7.03 -24.76 30.76
CA ALA A 77 -8.43 -24.94 31.09
C ALA A 77 -9.01 -26.22 30.43
N THR A 78 -9.43 -27.21 31.21
CA THR A 78 -9.85 -28.54 30.73
C THR A 78 -11.27 -28.56 30.17
N GLU A 79 -12.09 -27.59 30.55
CA GLU A 79 -13.47 -27.39 30.12
C GLU A 79 -13.58 -26.94 28.66
N PHE A 80 -12.52 -26.33 28.11
CA PHE A 80 -12.48 -25.95 26.70
C PHE A 80 -12.11 -27.16 25.84
N SER A 81 -12.85 -27.37 24.75
CA SER A 81 -12.55 -28.42 23.78
C SER A 81 -13.03 -27.99 22.39
N PRO A 82 -12.36 -28.41 21.30
CA PRO A 82 -12.91 -28.22 19.94
C PRO A 82 -14.35 -28.74 19.79
N ALA A 83 -14.74 -29.75 20.56
CA ALA A 83 -16.05 -30.40 20.50
C ALA A 83 -17.12 -29.81 21.43
N MET A 84 -16.86 -28.68 22.11
CA MET A 84 -17.82 -28.09 23.04
C MET A 84 -19.10 -27.56 22.34
N SER A 85 -20.19 -27.43 23.10
CA SER A 85 -21.47 -26.95 22.57
C SER A 85 -21.43 -25.46 22.23
N SER A 86 -22.28 -25.02 21.30
CA SER A 86 -22.41 -23.61 20.90
C SER A 86 -22.78 -22.71 22.08
N SER A 87 -23.68 -23.16 22.97
CA SER A 87 -24.12 -22.41 24.14
C SER A 87 -22.99 -22.19 25.14
N PHE A 88 -22.26 -23.26 25.49
CA PHE A 88 -21.12 -23.16 26.39
C PHE A 88 -20.02 -22.27 25.80
N ALA A 89 -19.69 -22.47 24.52
CA ALA A 89 -18.71 -21.64 23.83
C ALA A 89 -19.10 -20.16 23.82
N ALA A 90 -20.37 -19.85 23.56
CA ALA A 90 -20.88 -18.49 23.57
C ALA A 90 -20.67 -17.82 24.93
N GLU A 91 -21.07 -18.48 26.02
CA GLU A 91 -20.91 -17.98 27.38
C GLU A 91 -19.44 -17.82 27.77
N ALA A 92 -18.64 -18.88 27.57
CA ALA A 92 -17.23 -18.92 27.95
C ALA A 92 -16.40 -17.85 27.22
N PHE A 93 -16.56 -17.70 25.91
CA PHE A 93 -15.84 -16.66 25.17
C PHE A 93 -16.36 -15.24 25.46
N THR A 94 -17.66 -15.06 25.70
CA THR A 94 -18.17 -13.74 26.11
C THR A 94 -17.59 -13.34 27.46
N HIS A 95 -17.44 -14.31 28.36
CA HIS A 95 -16.80 -14.10 29.64
C HIS A 95 -15.32 -13.77 29.51
N LEU A 96 -14.54 -14.57 28.77
CA LEU A 96 -13.13 -14.30 28.51
C LEU A 96 -12.91 -12.92 27.86
N GLU A 97 -13.77 -12.56 26.90
CA GLU A 97 -13.75 -11.24 26.24
C GLU A 97 -14.00 -10.09 27.23
N ARG A 98 -14.70 -10.28 28.35
CA ARG A 98 -14.89 -9.26 29.40
C ARG A 98 -13.65 -9.10 30.29
N LEU A 99 -12.82 -10.14 30.41
CA LEU A 99 -11.64 -10.13 31.27
C LEU A 99 -10.42 -9.47 30.63
N VAL A 100 -10.43 -9.25 29.30
CA VAL A 100 -9.30 -8.67 28.57
C VAL A 100 -9.63 -7.28 28.00
N PRO A 101 -8.66 -6.34 28.00
CA PRO A 101 -8.89 -5.00 27.48
C PRO A 101 -8.93 -5.00 25.94
N THR A 102 -9.61 -4.01 25.35
CA THR A 102 -9.58 -3.79 23.89
C THR A 102 -8.24 -3.18 23.47
N GLN A 103 -7.62 -3.74 22.43
CA GLN A 103 -6.37 -3.24 21.84
C GLN A 103 -6.64 -2.02 20.94
N SER A 104 -6.77 -0.81 21.53
CA SER A 104 -7.10 0.42 20.76
C SER A 104 -5.89 1.21 20.27
N ASN A 105 -4.71 1.00 20.86
CA ASN A 105 -3.49 1.72 20.49
C ASN A 105 -2.73 0.88 19.46
N ARG A 106 -2.60 1.41 18.25
CA ARG A 106 -1.93 0.74 17.13
C ARG A 106 -0.49 1.26 17.09
N SER A 107 0.50 0.36 16.97
CA SER A 107 1.81 0.79 16.48
C SER A 107 1.74 0.97 14.97
N ASP A 108 2.52 1.90 14.41
CA ASP A 108 2.63 2.10 12.96
C ASP A 108 2.99 0.79 12.26
N GLU A 109 3.82 -0.04 12.89
CA GLU A 109 4.20 -1.37 12.44
C GLU A 109 3.02 -2.39 12.48
N GLN A 110 2.14 -2.39 13.49
CA GLN A 110 0.98 -3.29 13.52
C GLN A 110 -0.04 -2.97 12.40
N ILE A 111 -0.13 -1.69 12.01
CA ILE A 111 -0.90 -1.24 10.83
C ILE A 111 -0.18 -1.66 9.54
N GLU A 112 1.13 -1.46 9.48
CA GLU A 112 1.98 -1.74 8.32
C GLU A 112 2.02 -3.24 7.96
N TRP A 113 2.14 -4.12 8.96
CA TRP A 113 2.28 -5.57 8.75
C TRP A 113 0.94 -6.34 8.81
N GLN A 114 -0.18 -5.68 9.12
CA GLN A 114 -1.53 -6.27 9.26
C GLN A 114 -1.58 -7.55 10.13
N GLN A 115 -0.78 -7.58 11.19
CA GLN A 115 -0.71 -8.72 12.11
C GLN A 115 -1.71 -8.54 13.25
N PHE A 116 -2.98 -8.85 12.99
CA PHE A 116 -4.02 -8.88 14.02
C PHE A 116 -4.10 -10.28 14.63
N ALA A 117 -4.11 -10.35 15.97
CA ALA A 117 -4.28 -11.62 16.66
C ALA A 117 -5.63 -12.25 16.30
N THR A 118 -5.66 -13.56 16.07
CA THR A 118 -6.91 -14.28 15.86
C THR A 118 -7.74 -14.24 17.15
N PRO A 119 -9.01 -13.81 17.14
CA PRO A 119 -9.87 -13.85 18.32
C PRO A 119 -10.07 -15.29 18.82
N PRO A 120 -10.08 -15.56 20.14
CA PRO A 120 -10.25 -16.91 20.69
C PRO A 120 -11.48 -17.66 20.15
N ARG A 121 -12.63 -16.97 20.06
CA ARG A 121 -13.88 -17.54 19.56
C ARG A 121 -13.77 -17.94 18.08
N LEU A 122 -13.15 -17.10 17.26
CA LEU A 122 -12.96 -17.40 15.83
C LEU A 122 -11.95 -18.54 15.64
N ALA A 123 -10.88 -18.57 16.44
CA ALA A 123 -9.89 -19.63 16.41
C ALA A 123 -10.51 -20.99 16.74
N TRP A 124 -11.39 -21.04 17.75
CA TRP A 124 -12.15 -22.24 18.08
C TRP A 124 -13.05 -22.72 16.94
N MET A 125 -13.79 -21.82 16.30
CA MET A 125 -14.64 -22.17 15.16
C MET A 125 -13.85 -22.70 13.97
N ALA A 126 -12.72 -22.07 13.67
CA ALA A 126 -11.84 -22.51 12.60
C ALA A 126 -11.27 -23.91 12.91
N ALA A 127 -10.88 -24.19 14.17
CA ALA A 127 -10.44 -25.52 14.60
C ALA A 127 -11.56 -26.57 14.57
N LYS A 128 -12.80 -26.20 14.95
CA LYS A 128 -13.97 -27.07 14.84
C LYS A 128 -14.27 -27.41 13.38
N ALA A 129 -14.18 -26.43 12.46
CA ALA A 129 -14.36 -26.64 11.03
C ALA A 129 -13.29 -27.56 10.40
N CYS A 130 -12.08 -27.60 10.98
CA CYS A 130 -11.03 -28.54 10.59
C CYS A 130 -11.39 -30.00 10.91
N ALA A 131 -12.30 -30.27 11.86
CA ALA A 131 -12.58 -31.62 12.38
C ALA A 131 -11.28 -32.37 12.72
N ILE A 132 -10.45 -31.76 13.57
CA ILE A 132 -9.12 -32.26 13.93
C ILE A 132 -9.26 -33.56 14.72
N SER A 133 -8.55 -34.60 14.27
CA SER A 133 -8.45 -35.88 14.98
C SER A 133 -7.13 -36.01 15.71
N ALA A 134 -7.10 -36.87 16.74
CA ALA A 134 -5.88 -37.17 17.48
C ALA A 134 -4.80 -37.78 16.55
N ALA A 135 -3.52 -37.53 16.84
CA ALA A 135 -2.35 -38.00 16.08
C ALA A 135 -2.15 -37.44 14.66
N GLU A 136 -3.11 -36.65 14.13
CA GLU A 136 -2.92 -35.90 12.90
C GLU A 136 -1.82 -34.85 13.03
N LEU A 137 -1.19 -34.47 11.91
CA LEU A 137 -0.30 -33.32 11.87
C LEU A 137 -1.08 -32.09 11.39
N VAL A 138 -1.19 -31.10 12.27
CA VAL A 138 -1.79 -29.78 11.99
C VAL A 138 -0.68 -28.78 11.74
N LEU A 139 -0.72 -28.11 10.60
CA LEU A 139 0.18 -27.01 10.25
C LEU A 139 -0.52 -25.66 10.43
N GLU A 140 0.12 -24.77 11.17
CA GLU A 140 -0.20 -23.33 11.22
C GLU A 140 0.94 -22.54 10.54
N PRO A 141 0.78 -22.10 9.27
CA PRO A 141 1.82 -21.42 8.48
C PRO A 141 2.25 -20.04 8.98
N SER A 142 1.43 -19.42 9.83
CA SER A 142 1.63 -18.06 10.34
C SER A 142 1.10 -18.00 11.77
N ALA A 143 1.86 -18.59 12.70
CA ALA A 143 1.34 -19.00 14.00
C ALA A 143 1.12 -17.88 15.01
N GLY A 144 1.73 -16.71 14.82
CA GLY A 144 1.61 -15.60 15.75
C GLY A 144 2.01 -16.03 17.16
N THR A 145 1.10 -15.88 18.12
CA THR A 145 1.27 -16.31 19.51
C THR A 145 0.68 -17.70 19.80
N GLY A 146 0.12 -18.38 18.80
CA GLY A 146 -0.35 -19.77 18.88
C GLY A 146 -1.84 -19.93 19.19
N MET A 147 -2.66 -18.92 18.91
CA MET A 147 -4.10 -18.95 19.20
C MET A 147 -4.88 -19.98 18.37
N LEU A 148 -4.47 -20.30 17.14
CA LEU A 148 -5.07 -21.42 16.40
C LEU A 148 -4.45 -22.75 16.85
N GLY A 149 -3.12 -22.79 17.02
CA GLY A 149 -2.37 -23.95 17.49
C GLY A 149 -2.86 -24.55 18.82
N VAL A 150 -3.33 -23.73 19.77
CA VAL A 150 -3.85 -24.25 21.06
C VAL A 150 -5.00 -25.22 20.88
N TRP A 151 -5.87 -25.01 19.89
CA TRP A 151 -7.02 -25.90 19.66
C TRP A 151 -6.61 -27.24 19.05
N ALA A 152 -5.58 -27.23 18.21
CA ALA A 152 -4.97 -28.45 17.70
C ALA A 152 -4.24 -29.22 18.80
N ALA A 153 -3.55 -28.55 19.73
CA ALA A 153 -3.01 -29.19 20.94
C ALA A 153 -4.11 -29.82 21.80
N LYS A 154 -5.24 -29.12 22.01
CA LYS A 154 -6.39 -29.67 22.76
C LYS A 154 -7.09 -30.84 22.06
N ALA A 155 -6.94 -30.96 20.75
CA ALA A 155 -7.36 -32.13 19.98
C ALA A 155 -6.36 -33.31 20.06
N ALA A 156 -5.27 -33.17 20.83
CA ALA A 156 -4.16 -34.14 20.88
C ALA A 156 -3.53 -34.41 19.50
N ALA A 157 -3.51 -33.41 18.63
CA ALA A 157 -2.83 -33.45 17.34
C ALA A 157 -1.35 -33.06 17.50
N ARG A 158 -0.51 -33.54 16.58
CA ARG A 158 0.86 -33.07 16.43
C ARG A 158 0.83 -31.71 15.76
N LEU A 159 1.71 -30.81 16.20
CA LEU A 159 1.75 -29.43 15.75
C LEU A 159 3.00 -29.14 14.93
N ALA A 160 2.81 -28.51 13.77
CA ALA A 160 3.85 -27.79 13.07
C ALA A 160 3.46 -26.30 13.04
N LEU A 161 4.27 -25.44 13.66
CA LEU A 161 4.02 -24.02 13.79
C LEU A 161 5.12 -23.25 13.05
N ASN A 162 4.75 -22.36 12.14
CA ASN A 162 5.68 -21.49 11.43
C ASN A 162 5.42 -20.02 11.81
N GLU A 163 6.43 -19.35 12.35
CA GLU A 163 6.32 -17.96 12.81
C GLU A 163 7.61 -17.20 12.50
N ILE A 164 7.52 -16.05 11.84
CA ILE A 164 8.73 -15.32 11.45
C ILE A 164 9.39 -14.53 12.59
N SER A 165 8.61 -14.01 13.53
CA SER A 165 9.14 -13.24 14.65
C SER A 165 9.97 -14.15 15.56
N PRO A 166 11.28 -13.87 15.76
CA PRO A 166 12.12 -14.66 16.66
C PRO A 166 11.55 -14.77 18.06
N LEU A 167 11.08 -13.64 18.62
CA LEU A 167 10.47 -13.59 19.95
C LEU A 167 9.24 -14.49 20.06
N ARG A 168 8.32 -14.41 19.08
CA ARG A 168 7.11 -15.26 19.11
C ARG A 168 7.45 -16.73 18.90
N ARG A 169 8.43 -17.07 18.05
CA ARG A 169 8.91 -18.46 17.91
C ARG A 169 9.45 -19.02 19.21
N GLU A 170 10.28 -18.26 19.92
CA GLU A 170 10.82 -18.68 21.21
C GLU A 170 9.70 -18.93 22.22
N CYS A 171 8.71 -18.03 22.28
CA CYS A 171 7.50 -18.23 23.09
C CYS A 171 6.71 -19.48 22.66
N LEU A 172 6.51 -19.72 21.36
CA LEU A 172 5.80 -20.89 20.84
C LEU A 172 6.50 -22.19 21.23
N GLY A 173 7.83 -22.25 21.14
CA GLY A 173 8.62 -23.42 21.55
C GLY A 173 8.49 -23.72 23.05
N ALA A 174 8.32 -22.69 23.89
CA ALA A 174 8.09 -22.87 25.32
C ALA A 174 6.62 -23.21 25.67
N VAL A 175 5.65 -22.68 24.93
CA VAL A 175 4.22 -22.95 25.13
C VAL A 175 3.81 -24.33 24.58
N PHE A 176 4.40 -24.74 23.46
CA PHE A 176 4.14 -26.01 22.78
C PHE A 176 5.45 -26.80 22.60
N PRO A 177 6.00 -27.41 23.66
CA PRO A 177 7.32 -28.07 23.61
C PRO A 177 7.39 -29.25 22.63
N GLU A 178 6.26 -29.90 22.36
CA GLU A 178 6.16 -31.02 21.42
C GLU A 178 5.92 -30.58 19.96
N ALA A 179 5.77 -29.28 19.71
CA ALA A 179 5.53 -28.75 18.38
C ALA A 179 6.83 -28.59 17.57
N THR A 180 6.78 -28.88 16.28
CA THR A 180 7.84 -28.48 15.35
C THR A 180 7.70 -27.00 15.04
N VAL A 181 8.60 -26.16 15.56
CA VAL A 181 8.58 -24.71 15.36
C VAL A 181 9.60 -24.28 14.31
N THR A 182 9.16 -23.53 13.30
CA THR A 182 10.00 -23.04 12.19
C THR A 182 9.79 -21.55 11.97
N GLY A 183 10.68 -20.94 11.17
CA GLY A 183 10.72 -19.48 10.97
C GLY A 183 10.86 -19.05 9.51
N PHE A 184 10.25 -19.80 8.60
CA PHE A 184 10.27 -19.52 7.17
C PHE A 184 9.22 -18.48 6.77
N ASP A 185 9.42 -17.86 5.60
CA ASP A 185 8.37 -17.06 4.97
C ASP A 185 7.17 -17.98 4.66
N GLY A 186 5.98 -17.59 5.13
CA GLY A 186 4.73 -18.33 4.93
C GLY A 186 4.35 -18.51 3.46
N GLU A 187 4.89 -17.67 2.56
CA GLU A 187 4.74 -17.84 1.12
C GLU A 187 5.55 -19.01 0.54
N LEU A 188 6.55 -19.51 1.27
CA LEU A 188 7.57 -20.46 0.80
C LEU A 188 7.62 -21.74 1.64
N ILE A 189 6.64 -21.99 2.51
CA ILE A 189 6.62 -23.17 3.38
C ILE A 189 6.52 -24.49 2.60
N ASP A 190 5.98 -24.49 1.38
CA ASP A 190 5.97 -25.68 0.51
C ASP A 190 7.39 -26.05 0.09
N GLU A 191 8.23 -25.05 -0.20
CA GLU A 191 9.61 -25.23 -0.64
C GLU A 191 10.59 -25.43 0.55
N LEU A 192 10.33 -24.81 1.70
CA LEU A 192 11.30 -24.69 2.79
C LEU A 192 11.10 -25.66 3.97
N LEU A 193 9.87 -26.08 4.27
CA LEU A 193 9.66 -27.05 5.35
C LEU A 193 10.24 -28.42 4.94
N THR A 194 10.70 -29.19 5.91
CA THR A 194 11.26 -30.51 5.64
C THR A 194 10.17 -31.48 5.13
N PRO A 195 10.51 -32.50 4.32
CA PRO A 195 9.52 -33.40 3.70
C PRO A 195 8.65 -34.21 4.68
N ASP A 196 9.11 -34.38 5.92
CA ASP A 196 8.40 -35.03 7.03
C ASP A 196 7.27 -34.17 7.60
N VAL A 197 7.24 -32.87 7.32
CA VAL A 197 6.11 -31.99 7.64
C VAL A 197 5.07 -32.11 6.53
N GLY A 198 4.33 -33.22 6.54
CA GLY A 198 3.17 -33.49 5.67
C GLY A 198 1.85 -33.37 6.44
N PRO A 199 1.22 -32.18 6.50
CA PRO A 199 -0.01 -32.00 7.27
C PRO A 199 -1.24 -32.59 6.58
N SER A 200 -2.11 -33.26 7.34
CA SER A 200 -3.48 -33.60 6.92
C SER A 200 -4.46 -32.47 7.19
N VAL A 201 -4.07 -31.51 8.04
CA VAL A 201 -4.86 -30.33 8.39
C VAL A 201 -3.98 -29.08 8.29
N VAL A 202 -4.48 -28.06 7.61
CA VAL A 202 -3.93 -26.70 7.72
C VAL A 202 -4.97 -25.80 8.36
N LEU A 203 -4.57 -25.05 9.38
CA LEU A 203 -5.40 -24.06 10.05
C LEU A 203 -4.65 -22.73 10.04
N MET A 204 -5.21 -21.69 9.42
CA MET A 204 -4.44 -20.46 9.17
C MET A 204 -5.25 -19.16 9.21
N ASN A 205 -4.59 -18.09 9.64
CA ASN A 205 -5.00 -16.70 9.46
C ASN A 205 -3.77 -15.93 8.93
N PRO A 206 -3.52 -15.95 7.61
CA PRO A 206 -2.30 -15.36 7.04
C PRO A 206 -2.32 -13.82 7.13
N PRO A 207 -1.17 -13.15 7.04
CA PRO A 207 -1.14 -11.72 6.73
C PRO A 207 -1.79 -11.48 5.36
N TYR A 208 -2.68 -10.49 5.26
CA TYR A 208 -3.48 -10.29 4.05
C TYR A 208 -2.74 -9.53 2.97
N SER A 209 -1.97 -8.51 3.36
CA SER A 209 -1.29 -7.66 2.39
C SER A 209 0.15 -7.29 2.72
N HIS A 210 0.88 -8.11 3.49
CA HIS A 210 2.29 -7.84 3.77
C HIS A 210 3.17 -9.10 3.83
N GLY A 211 4.07 -9.28 2.85
CA GLY A 211 5.04 -10.38 2.76
C GLY A 211 6.47 -9.93 3.05
N ILE A 212 7.36 -10.84 3.46
CA ILE A 212 8.69 -10.49 3.97
C ILE A 212 9.66 -10.12 2.84
N GLU A 213 9.59 -10.85 1.73
CA GLU A 213 10.39 -10.53 0.54
C GLU A 213 9.81 -9.37 -0.28
N ARG A 214 8.52 -9.06 -0.12
CA ARG A 214 7.77 -8.20 -1.05
C ARG A 214 7.11 -6.98 -0.42
N GLY A 215 7.15 -6.81 0.90
CA GLY A 215 6.50 -5.71 1.58
C GLY A 215 4.97 -5.74 1.41
N HIS A 216 4.34 -4.57 1.25
CA HIS A 216 2.90 -4.46 1.14
C HIS A 216 2.38 -4.96 -0.23
N ASP A 217 1.81 -6.16 -0.27
CA ASP A 217 1.26 -6.82 -1.46
C ASP A 217 -0.08 -7.47 -1.16
N SER A 218 -1.16 -7.00 -1.79
CA SER A 218 -2.54 -7.50 -1.63
C SER A 218 -2.73 -8.98 -1.97
N ARG A 219 -1.73 -9.64 -2.57
CA ARG A 219 -1.71 -11.09 -2.86
C ARG A 219 -0.93 -11.91 -1.83
N THR A 220 -0.42 -11.31 -0.75
CA THR A 220 0.29 -12.03 0.32
C THR A 220 -0.59 -13.18 0.84
N GLY A 221 -1.85 -12.89 1.19
CA GLY A 221 -2.79 -13.92 1.62
C GLY A 221 -3.00 -15.05 0.59
N ASP A 222 -3.09 -14.73 -0.71
CA ASP A 222 -3.21 -15.74 -1.79
C ASP A 222 -2.00 -16.68 -1.80
N ARG A 223 -0.78 -16.13 -1.68
CA ARG A 223 0.45 -16.93 -1.74
C ARG A 223 0.66 -17.78 -0.51
N HIS A 224 0.39 -17.26 0.69
CA HIS A 224 0.38 -18.07 1.91
C HIS A 224 -0.61 -19.23 1.77
N LEU A 225 -1.84 -18.95 1.34
CA LEU A 225 -2.88 -19.95 1.16
C LEU A 225 -2.49 -20.99 0.09
N ARG A 226 -1.87 -20.54 -1.01
CA ARG A 226 -1.38 -21.41 -2.10
C ARG A 226 -0.22 -22.30 -1.66
N SER A 227 0.73 -21.75 -0.90
CA SER A 227 1.86 -22.51 -0.36
C SER A 227 1.36 -23.57 0.63
N ALA A 228 0.47 -23.18 1.54
CA ALA A 228 -0.23 -24.10 2.43
C ALA A 228 -1.00 -25.20 1.70
N TRP A 229 -1.71 -24.86 0.63
CA TRP A 229 -2.44 -25.83 -0.19
C TRP A 229 -1.52 -26.83 -0.89
N LYS A 230 -0.39 -26.38 -1.45
CA LYS A 230 0.59 -27.28 -2.06
C LYS A 230 1.13 -28.27 -1.02
N ARG A 231 1.42 -27.77 0.18
CA ARG A 231 1.96 -28.52 1.32
C ARG A 231 0.97 -29.51 1.94
N LEU A 232 -0.33 -29.21 1.89
CA LEU A 232 -1.40 -30.08 2.40
C LEU A 232 -1.43 -31.44 1.68
N LEU A 233 -1.58 -32.53 2.42
CA LEU A 233 -1.68 -33.87 1.85
C LEU A 233 -2.98 -34.07 1.05
N PRO A 234 -2.99 -34.92 -0.01
CA PRO A 234 -4.21 -35.31 -0.69
C PRO A 234 -5.25 -35.86 0.29
N GLY A 235 -6.51 -35.41 0.19
CA GLY A 235 -7.59 -35.72 1.13
C GLY A 235 -7.57 -34.90 2.43
N GLY A 236 -6.58 -34.01 2.61
CA GLY A 236 -6.50 -33.12 3.77
C GLY A 236 -7.51 -31.97 3.70
N ARG A 237 -7.73 -31.32 4.84
CA ARG A 237 -8.60 -30.14 4.98
C ARG A 237 -7.80 -28.89 5.33
N LEU A 238 -8.08 -27.79 4.66
CA LEU A 238 -7.54 -26.47 4.95
C LEU A 238 -8.65 -25.54 5.40
N VAL A 239 -8.46 -24.90 6.55
CA VAL A 239 -9.33 -23.82 7.03
C VAL A 239 -8.55 -22.52 7.11
N ALA A 240 -9.05 -21.48 6.44
CA ALA A 240 -8.41 -20.18 6.37
C ALA A 240 -9.37 -19.05 6.72
N VAL A 241 -8.89 -18.11 7.54
CA VAL A 241 -9.53 -16.81 7.74
C VAL A 241 -8.92 -15.84 6.73
N MET A 242 -9.72 -15.42 5.74
CA MET A 242 -9.28 -14.55 4.64
C MET A 242 -10.05 -13.22 4.68
N PRO A 243 -9.54 -12.13 4.09
CA PRO A 243 -10.29 -10.88 4.03
C PRO A 243 -11.47 -10.98 3.05
N GLU A 244 -12.48 -10.14 3.21
CA GLU A 244 -13.66 -10.11 2.33
C GLU A 244 -13.29 -9.91 0.84
N TRP A 245 -12.30 -9.05 0.58
CA TRP A 245 -11.79 -8.75 -0.78
C TRP A 245 -10.90 -9.86 -1.37
N PHE A 246 -10.75 -11.00 -0.71
CA PHE A 246 -10.05 -12.14 -1.29
C PHE A 246 -10.83 -12.72 -2.49
N GLU A 247 -10.19 -12.71 -3.66
CA GLU A 247 -10.73 -13.21 -4.94
C GLU A 247 -10.79 -14.75 -4.98
N LEU A 248 -11.64 -15.36 -4.17
CA LEU A 248 -11.80 -16.82 -4.07
C LEU A 248 -12.02 -17.49 -5.44
N PRO A 249 -12.91 -17.01 -6.35
CA PRO A 249 -13.11 -17.66 -7.64
C PRO A 249 -11.83 -17.75 -8.47
N LYS A 250 -10.99 -16.70 -8.43
CA LYS A 250 -9.71 -16.65 -9.13
C LYS A 250 -8.68 -17.60 -8.48
N PHE A 251 -8.66 -17.66 -7.15
CA PHE A 251 -7.81 -18.61 -6.43
C PHE A 251 -8.15 -20.06 -6.80
N LEU A 252 -9.44 -20.41 -6.77
CA LEU A 252 -9.94 -21.74 -7.11
C LEU A 252 -9.64 -22.11 -8.56
N ALA A 253 -9.82 -21.19 -9.51
CA ALA A 253 -9.48 -21.43 -10.92
C ALA A 253 -7.98 -21.62 -11.16
N GLY A 254 -7.14 -21.05 -10.30
CA GLY A 254 -5.68 -21.04 -10.43
C GLY A 254 -4.96 -22.13 -9.63
N ILE A 255 -5.66 -23.03 -8.95
CA ILE A 255 -5.04 -24.03 -8.08
C ILE A 255 -5.07 -25.43 -8.67
N ALA A 256 -3.98 -26.18 -8.47
CA ALA A 256 -3.83 -27.52 -9.00
C ALA A 256 -4.25 -28.58 -7.97
N GLY A 257 -4.79 -29.69 -8.47
CA GLY A 257 -5.22 -30.84 -7.69
C GLY A 257 -6.73 -30.88 -7.46
N PRO A 258 -7.25 -32.01 -6.94
CA PRO A 258 -8.66 -32.13 -6.60
C PRO A 258 -9.00 -31.15 -5.47
N LEU A 259 -10.12 -30.44 -5.62
CA LEU A 259 -10.54 -29.40 -4.68
C LEU A 259 -12.05 -29.41 -4.53
N SER A 260 -12.51 -29.31 -3.27
CA SER A 260 -13.90 -29.05 -2.93
C SER A 260 -13.97 -27.90 -1.92
N LEU A 261 -14.64 -26.82 -2.31
CA LEU A 261 -15.01 -25.76 -1.38
C LEU A 261 -16.18 -26.26 -0.52
N ARG A 262 -16.01 -26.32 0.79
CA ARG A 262 -17.04 -26.78 1.73
C ARG A 262 -17.82 -25.63 2.36
N LEU A 263 -17.08 -24.60 2.79
CA LEU A 263 -17.65 -23.43 3.45
C LEU A 263 -16.99 -22.17 2.91
N ASN A 264 -17.81 -21.16 2.69
CA ASN A 264 -17.42 -19.77 2.48
C ASN A 264 -18.39 -18.88 3.26
N ALA A 265 -18.06 -18.61 4.52
CA ALA A 265 -18.90 -17.84 5.43
C ALA A 265 -18.31 -16.45 5.69
N THR A 266 -19.04 -15.37 5.36
CA THR A 266 -18.63 -13.99 5.66
C THR A 266 -18.90 -13.67 7.14
N ILE A 267 -17.88 -13.18 7.83
CA ILE A 267 -17.90 -12.83 9.26
C ILE A 267 -17.64 -11.33 9.38
N GLU A 268 -18.68 -10.59 9.74
CA GLU A 268 -18.58 -9.17 10.03
C GLU A 268 -18.13 -8.94 11.47
N ARG A 269 -17.33 -7.87 11.68
CA ARG A 269 -16.95 -7.38 13.02
C ARG A 269 -16.27 -8.41 13.93
N GLY A 270 -15.72 -9.50 13.37
CA GLY A 270 -15.09 -10.58 14.14
C GLY A 270 -13.82 -10.17 14.91
N PHE A 271 -13.15 -9.09 14.48
CA PHE A 271 -11.86 -8.64 15.00
C PHE A 271 -11.92 -7.28 15.73
N VAL A 272 -13.12 -6.78 16.08
CA VAL A 272 -13.30 -5.43 16.65
C VAL A 272 -12.48 -5.24 17.94
N LYS A 273 -12.39 -6.25 18.81
CA LYS A 273 -11.61 -6.17 20.06
C LYS A 273 -10.09 -6.18 19.84
N GLN A 274 -9.67 -6.68 18.68
CA GLN A 274 -8.29 -6.75 18.21
C GLN A 274 -7.92 -5.54 17.34
N GLY A 275 -8.82 -4.55 17.24
CA GLY A 275 -8.53 -3.23 16.69
C GLY A 275 -8.90 -3.03 15.23
N THR A 276 -9.64 -3.96 14.59
CA THR A 276 -10.10 -3.81 13.20
C THR A 276 -11.57 -4.21 13.00
N SER A 277 -12.26 -3.48 12.12
CA SER A 277 -13.65 -3.75 11.71
C SER A 277 -13.72 -4.40 10.32
N ILE A 278 -12.59 -4.86 9.77
CA ILE A 278 -12.55 -5.55 8.49
C ILE A 278 -13.43 -6.81 8.55
N SER A 279 -14.33 -6.95 7.58
CA SER A 279 -15.05 -8.18 7.33
C SER A 279 -14.10 -9.27 6.83
N THR A 280 -14.23 -10.46 7.39
CA THR A 280 -13.42 -11.62 7.02
C THR A 280 -14.30 -12.75 6.51
N ARG A 281 -13.69 -13.79 5.96
CA ARG A 281 -14.37 -15.00 5.49
C ARG A 281 -13.70 -16.20 6.11
N LEU A 282 -14.49 -17.14 6.62
CA LEU A 282 -14.01 -18.46 7.00
C LEU A 282 -14.19 -19.39 5.81
N LEU A 283 -13.07 -19.85 5.27
CA LEU A 283 -13.01 -20.76 4.14
C LEU A 283 -12.66 -22.16 4.64
N VAL A 284 -13.38 -23.17 4.15
CA VAL A 284 -13.06 -24.58 4.37
C VAL A 284 -12.89 -25.25 3.01
N LEU A 285 -11.68 -25.77 2.74
CA LEU A 285 -11.29 -26.40 1.49
C LEU A 285 -10.81 -27.82 1.75
N ASP A 286 -11.36 -28.79 1.03
CA ASP A 286 -10.84 -30.17 1.02
C ASP A 286 -10.01 -30.41 -0.23
N LYS A 287 -8.83 -31.02 -0.07
CA LYS A 287 -7.96 -31.46 -1.18
C LYS A 287 -8.42 -32.80 -1.75
N ALA A 288 -9.70 -32.86 -2.06
CA ALA A 288 -10.44 -33.95 -2.66
C ALA A 288 -11.54 -33.36 -3.55
N ASP A 289 -12.01 -34.11 -4.52
CA ASP A 289 -13.14 -33.74 -5.37
C ASP A 289 -14.18 -34.83 -5.22
N ASP A 290 -15.31 -34.48 -4.60
CA ASP A 290 -16.45 -35.36 -4.41
C ASP A 290 -17.74 -34.80 -5.02
N GLY A 291 -17.66 -33.70 -5.77
CA GLY A 291 -18.80 -33.07 -6.44
C GLY A 291 -19.83 -32.41 -5.52
N THR A 292 -19.55 -32.25 -4.22
CA THR A 292 -20.50 -31.64 -3.27
C THR A 292 -20.52 -30.11 -3.42
N SER A 293 -21.72 -29.54 -3.39
CA SER A 293 -21.90 -28.08 -3.42
C SER A 293 -21.41 -27.39 -2.14
N PRO A 294 -20.78 -26.20 -2.24
CA PRO A 294 -20.34 -25.42 -1.08
C PRO A 294 -21.50 -24.81 -0.31
N ILE A 295 -21.33 -24.65 1.01
CA ILE A 295 -22.13 -23.75 1.84
C ILE A 295 -21.56 -22.33 1.68
N ILE A 296 -22.34 -21.42 1.10
CA ILE A 296 -22.00 -20.00 0.99
C ILE A 296 -23.01 -19.21 1.83
N ALA A 297 -22.55 -18.49 2.84
CA ALA A 297 -23.44 -17.84 3.80
C ALA A 297 -22.83 -16.57 4.41
N GLN A 298 -23.68 -15.74 5.00
CA GLN A 298 -23.31 -14.58 5.81
C GLN A 298 -24.03 -14.69 7.16
N PRO A 299 -23.50 -15.50 8.09
CA PRO A 299 -24.15 -15.71 9.38
C PRO A 299 -24.31 -14.40 10.16
N GLY A 300 -25.50 -14.15 10.70
CA GLY A 300 -25.80 -12.97 11.51
C GLY A 300 -25.20 -13.02 12.91
N ASN A 301 -24.79 -14.20 13.38
CA ASN A 301 -24.09 -14.38 14.65
C ASN A 301 -23.25 -15.66 14.69
N PHE A 302 -22.47 -15.81 15.76
CA PHE A 302 -21.59 -16.95 15.98
C PHE A 302 -22.35 -18.29 16.17
N ALA A 303 -23.58 -18.29 16.69
CA ALA A 303 -24.36 -19.53 16.81
C ALA A 303 -24.81 -20.04 15.44
N GLU A 304 -25.15 -19.15 14.51
CA GLU A 304 -25.45 -19.50 13.11
C GLU A 304 -24.21 -20.04 12.39
N LEU A 305 -23.05 -19.41 12.56
CA LEU A 305 -21.79 -19.93 12.01
C LEU A 305 -21.46 -21.34 12.54
N HIS A 306 -21.71 -21.59 13.82
CA HIS A 306 -21.53 -22.90 14.44
C HIS A 306 -22.44 -23.97 13.80
N LEU A 307 -23.71 -23.64 13.55
CA LEU A 307 -24.66 -24.48 12.81
C LEU A 307 -24.16 -24.81 11.40
N LEU A 308 -23.65 -23.83 10.66
CA LEU A 308 -23.08 -24.03 9.32
C LEU A 308 -21.87 -24.97 9.36
N ILE A 309 -21.04 -24.88 10.40
CA ILE A 309 -19.87 -25.75 10.61
C ILE A 309 -20.30 -27.18 10.95
N ASP A 310 -21.34 -27.37 11.77
CA ASP A 310 -21.87 -28.71 12.10
C ASP A 310 -22.51 -29.42 10.90
N MET A 311 -22.88 -28.69 9.84
CA MET A 311 -23.37 -29.27 8.59
C MET A 311 -22.25 -29.71 7.62
N LEU A 312 -20.99 -29.43 7.93
CA LEU A 312 -19.88 -29.83 7.06
C LEU A 312 -19.71 -31.35 7.07
N PRO A 313 -19.37 -31.97 5.92
CA PRO A 313 -19.14 -33.40 5.86
C PRO A 313 -17.90 -33.80 6.67
N ASP A 314 -17.97 -35.01 7.23
CA ASP A 314 -16.85 -35.65 7.89
C ASP A 314 -15.64 -35.76 6.95
N ARG A 315 -14.43 -35.68 7.52
CA ARG A 315 -13.19 -35.85 6.77
C ARG A 315 -12.94 -37.32 6.47
N VAL A 316 -12.39 -37.59 5.29
CA VAL A 316 -11.84 -38.90 4.96
C VAL A 316 -10.56 -39.09 5.78
N SER A 317 -10.53 -40.10 6.66
CA SER A 317 -9.34 -40.40 7.46
C SER A 317 -8.15 -40.77 6.58
N LEU A 318 -7.06 -40.03 6.73
CA LEU A 318 -5.79 -40.32 6.05
C LEU A 318 -4.91 -41.23 6.92
N PRO A 319 -4.04 -42.08 6.33
CA PRO A 319 -3.07 -42.87 7.08
C PRO A 319 -2.13 -41.98 7.90
N ALA A 320 -1.64 -42.50 9.04
CA ALA A 320 -0.92 -41.73 10.05
C ALA A 320 0.46 -41.15 9.62
N GLU A 321 1.07 -41.67 8.55
CA GLU A 321 2.40 -41.24 8.10
C GLU A 321 2.54 -41.02 6.58
N PRO A 322 1.93 -39.96 6.01
CA PRO A 322 2.19 -39.59 4.62
C PRO A 322 3.36 -38.59 4.59
N SER A 323 4.53 -39.02 4.13
CA SER A 323 5.62 -38.09 3.80
C SER A 323 5.34 -37.41 2.46
N ILE A 324 5.73 -36.15 2.33
CA ILE A 324 5.66 -35.47 1.03
C ILE A 324 6.79 -36.05 0.17
N GLY A 325 6.41 -36.80 -0.87
CA GLY A 325 7.38 -37.41 -1.78
C GLY A 325 8.33 -36.34 -2.34
N ILE A 326 9.64 -36.55 -2.15
CA ILE A 326 10.68 -35.72 -2.76
C ILE A 326 10.46 -35.81 -4.27
N LYS A 327 10.03 -34.70 -4.90
CA LYS A 327 10.04 -34.62 -6.36
C LYS A 327 11.50 -34.78 -6.78
N PRO A 328 11.91 -35.84 -7.48
CA PRO A 328 13.27 -35.93 -7.97
C PRO A 328 13.52 -34.68 -8.81
N ALA A 329 14.61 -33.97 -8.54
CA ALA A 329 15.10 -32.95 -9.44
C ALA A 329 15.32 -33.66 -10.78
N LEU A 330 14.39 -33.46 -11.71
CA LEU A 330 14.53 -34.00 -13.06
C LEU A 330 15.84 -33.43 -13.58
N PRO A 331 16.81 -34.27 -13.98
CA PRO A 331 18.00 -33.75 -14.64
C PRO A 331 17.50 -32.96 -15.85
N LEU A 332 18.00 -31.74 -16.00
CA LEU A 332 17.82 -30.89 -17.18
C LEU A 332 18.34 -31.67 -18.40
N ARG A 333 17.51 -32.56 -18.91
CA ARG A 333 17.69 -33.23 -20.18
C ARG A 333 17.25 -32.22 -21.22
N LEU A 334 18.26 -31.59 -21.84
CA LEU A 334 18.14 -30.82 -23.06
C LEU A 334 17.71 -31.77 -24.21
N VAL A 335 16.51 -32.32 -24.13
CA VAL A 335 15.90 -33.05 -25.24
C VAL A 335 15.11 -32.01 -26.00
N ALA A 336 15.68 -31.61 -27.14
CA ALA A 336 14.99 -30.88 -28.17
C ALA A 336 13.82 -31.73 -28.69
N ASN A 337 12.69 -31.71 -27.98
CA ASN A 337 11.43 -32.14 -28.55
C ASN A 337 11.00 -31.06 -29.54
N ARG A 338 11.27 -31.33 -30.82
CA ARG A 338 10.58 -30.71 -31.95
C ARG A 338 9.11 -31.14 -31.93
N THR A 339 8.34 -30.68 -30.97
CA THR A 339 6.90 -30.52 -31.16
C THR A 339 6.75 -29.32 -32.07
N LYS A 340 6.35 -29.54 -33.33
CA LYS A 340 5.84 -28.45 -34.16
C LYS A 340 4.76 -27.75 -33.34
N PRO A 341 4.84 -26.43 -33.11
CA PRO A 341 3.76 -25.71 -32.45
C PRO A 341 2.50 -25.98 -33.28
N ALA A 342 1.48 -26.57 -32.66
CA ALA A 342 0.14 -26.38 -33.20
C ALA A 342 -0.12 -24.88 -33.06
N PRO A 343 -0.43 -24.15 -34.16
CA PRO A 343 -0.75 -22.75 -34.05
C PRO A 343 -1.92 -22.63 -33.07
N LEU A 344 -1.77 -21.81 -32.03
CA LEU A 344 -2.91 -21.28 -31.30
C LEU A 344 -3.93 -20.86 -32.36
N LYS A 345 -5.19 -21.29 -32.22
CA LYS A 345 -6.27 -20.72 -33.03
C LYS A 345 -6.20 -19.22 -32.79
N VAL A 346 -5.66 -18.51 -33.77
CA VAL A 346 -5.69 -17.06 -33.84
C VAL A 346 -7.17 -16.75 -33.95
N HIS A 347 -7.78 -16.33 -32.85
CA HIS A 347 -8.98 -15.51 -32.96
C HIS A 347 -8.55 -14.37 -33.88
N PRO A 348 -9.22 -14.12 -35.02
CA PRO A 348 -8.85 -13.02 -35.88
C PRO A 348 -8.80 -11.79 -34.98
N ALA A 349 -7.60 -11.25 -34.79
CA ALA A 349 -7.46 -9.96 -34.15
C ALA A 349 -8.35 -9.03 -34.96
N ALA A 350 -9.31 -8.39 -34.31
CA ALA A 350 -9.89 -7.19 -34.89
C ALA A 350 -8.70 -6.36 -35.40
N ALA A 351 -8.75 -5.93 -36.66
CA ALA A 351 -7.65 -5.19 -37.26
C ALA A 351 -7.20 -4.11 -36.27
N ALA A 352 -5.89 -4.05 -35.98
CA ALA A 352 -5.38 -3.08 -35.03
C ALA A 352 -5.92 -1.70 -35.42
N PRO A 353 -6.57 -0.96 -34.50
CA PRO A 353 -7.18 0.31 -34.83
C PRO A 353 -6.13 1.21 -35.46
N SER A 354 -6.49 1.85 -36.58
CA SER A 354 -5.59 2.78 -37.26
C SER A 354 -5.17 3.89 -36.32
N ILE A 355 -3.87 4.17 -36.23
CA ILE A 355 -3.37 5.35 -35.52
C ILE A 355 -3.67 6.58 -36.36
N LEU A 356 -4.48 7.49 -35.84
CA LEU A 356 -4.91 8.70 -36.53
C LEU A 356 -4.52 9.96 -35.71
N PRO A 357 -4.32 11.11 -36.39
CA PRO A 357 -4.25 12.40 -35.70
C PRO A 357 -5.54 12.66 -34.89
N LEU A 358 -5.39 13.14 -33.66
CA LEU A 358 -6.49 13.65 -32.85
C LEU A 358 -6.84 15.06 -33.33
N GLU A 359 -7.59 15.14 -34.42
CA GLU A 359 -7.98 16.42 -35.01
C GLU A 359 -8.93 17.20 -34.07
N PHE A 360 -8.66 18.49 -33.95
CA PHE A 360 -9.51 19.43 -33.24
C PHE A 360 -9.65 20.71 -34.05
N THR A 361 -10.79 21.38 -33.92
CA THR A 361 -11.05 22.68 -34.55
C THR A 361 -10.78 23.78 -33.53
N PRO A 362 -9.86 24.73 -33.81
CA PRO A 362 -9.66 25.88 -32.94
C PRO A 362 -10.88 26.80 -33.00
N LEU A 363 -11.29 27.33 -31.85
CA LEU A 363 -12.39 28.29 -31.76
C LEU A 363 -11.82 29.71 -31.84
N GLU A 364 -12.33 30.54 -32.75
CA GLU A 364 -11.90 31.95 -32.86
C GLU A 364 -12.18 32.69 -31.54
N ALA A 365 -13.45 32.71 -31.12
CA ALA A 365 -13.86 33.18 -29.79
C ALA A 365 -13.89 32.01 -28.79
N PRO A 366 -13.51 32.22 -27.51
CA PRO A 366 -13.67 31.19 -26.49
C PRO A 366 -15.13 30.72 -26.41
N ALA A 367 -15.34 29.43 -26.15
CA ALA A 367 -16.66 28.91 -25.91
C ALA A 367 -17.33 29.73 -24.80
N PRO A 368 -18.65 30.03 -24.89
CA PRO A 368 -19.35 30.82 -23.89
C PRO A 368 -19.11 30.27 -22.47
N ILE A 369 -19.13 31.09 -21.44
CA ILE A 369 -19.06 30.59 -20.05
C ILE A 369 -20.48 30.20 -19.61
N GLU A 370 -20.63 29.02 -19.01
CA GLU A 370 -21.91 28.59 -18.43
C GLU A 370 -22.22 29.30 -17.11
N SER A 371 -23.49 29.27 -16.70
CA SER A 371 -23.93 29.95 -15.47
C SER A 371 -23.19 29.44 -14.25
N GLN A 372 -22.65 30.38 -13.46
CA GLN A 372 -21.96 30.10 -12.22
C GLN A 372 -22.89 29.43 -11.20
N VAL A 373 -22.37 28.40 -10.53
CA VAL A 373 -23.04 27.72 -9.42
C VAL A 373 -22.10 27.76 -8.21
N GLY A 374 -22.44 28.57 -7.20
CA GLY A 374 -21.56 28.81 -6.05
C GLY A 374 -20.22 29.43 -6.46
N HIS A 375 -19.10 28.81 -6.10
CA HIS A 375 -17.74 29.26 -6.44
C HIS A 375 -17.17 28.59 -7.72
N TYR A 376 -18.01 27.88 -8.47
CA TYR A 376 -17.59 27.01 -9.57
C TYR A 376 -18.33 27.33 -10.87
N LEU A 377 -17.65 27.07 -11.99
CA LEU A 377 -18.15 27.15 -13.36
C LEU A 377 -18.16 25.74 -13.97
N PRO A 378 -19.27 25.31 -14.62
CA PRO A 378 -19.28 24.07 -15.39
C PRO A 378 -18.17 24.06 -16.45
N TYR A 379 -17.38 22.99 -16.47
CA TYR A 379 -16.20 22.90 -17.32
C TYR A 379 -16.50 22.29 -18.68
N ARG A 380 -15.92 22.90 -19.73
CA ARG A 380 -15.78 22.36 -21.08
C ARG A 380 -14.47 22.84 -21.71
N PRO A 381 -13.94 22.14 -22.73
CA PRO A 381 -12.89 22.70 -23.56
C PRO A 381 -13.31 24.07 -24.13
N SER A 382 -12.50 25.10 -23.87
CA SER A 382 -12.89 26.50 -24.13
C SER A 382 -12.33 27.07 -25.43
N ARG A 383 -11.25 26.49 -25.97
CA ARG A 383 -10.54 26.98 -27.17
C ARG A 383 -10.52 26.02 -28.34
N ILE A 384 -10.97 24.80 -28.12
CA ILE A 384 -10.94 23.73 -29.12
C ILE A 384 -12.26 22.96 -29.10
N SER A 385 -12.65 22.45 -30.26
CA SER A 385 -13.71 21.46 -30.40
C SER A 385 -13.13 20.18 -30.97
N ILE A 386 -13.40 19.04 -30.32
CA ILE A 386 -12.90 17.73 -30.73
C ILE A 386 -14.07 16.95 -31.31
N ALA A 387 -14.00 16.62 -32.60
CA ALA A 387 -15.07 15.90 -33.28
C ALA A 387 -15.30 14.52 -32.65
N ASN A 388 -16.57 14.13 -32.49
CA ASN A 388 -16.99 12.85 -31.89
C ASN A 388 -16.57 12.62 -30.44
N ALA A 389 -15.94 13.59 -29.76
CA ALA A 389 -15.59 13.45 -28.36
C ALA A 389 -16.84 13.61 -27.47
N VAL A 390 -16.99 12.69 -26.52
CA VAL A 390 -18.08 12.71 -25.54
C VAL A 390 -17.73 13.58 -24.34
N SER A 391 -18.74 14.13 -23.67
CA SER A 391 -18.57 14.80 -22.38
C SER A 391 -18.03 13.83 -21.32
N HIS A 392 -17.38 14.36 -20.30
CA HIS A 392 -16.91 13.53 -19.18
C HIS A 392 -18.12 12.87 -18.47
N PRO A 393 -18.05 11.57 -18.09
CA PRO A 393 -19.19 10.85 -17.50
C PRO A 393 -19.79 11.51 -16.26
N THR A 394 -18.93 12.15 -15.46
CA THR A 394 -19.34 13.00 -14.34
C THR A 394 -19.11 14.47 -14.71
N PRO A 395 -20.09 15.37 -14.52
CA PRO A 395 -19.91 16.78 -14.83
C PRO A 395 -18.68 17.35 -14.12
N LEU A 396 -17.82 18.04 -14.88
CA LEU A 396 -16.64 18.68 -14.35
C LEU A 396 -16.91 20.16 -14.10
N VAL A 397 -16.17 20.74 -13.16
CA VAL A 397 -16.19 22.16 -12.85
C VAL A 397 -14.77 22.71 -12.72
N GLU A 398 -14.61 24.00 -12.90
CA GLU A 398 -13.42 24.76 -12.50
C GLU A 398 -13.79 25.93 -11.60
N SER A 399 -12.82 26.50 -10.87
CA SER A 399 -13.08 27.68 -10.04
C SER A 399 -13.33 28.92 -10.91
N VAL A 400 -14.10 29.88 -10.39
CA VAL A 400 -14.34 31.17 -11.09
C VAL A 400 -13.03 31.88 -11.45
N ALA A 401 -12.02 31.81 -10.57
CA ALA A 401 -10.70 32.37 -10.82
C ALA A 401 -10.04 31.75 -12.05
N MET A 402 -10.09 30.41 -12.18
CA MET A 402 -9.54 29.69 -13.32
C MET A 402 -10.34 29.93 -14.60
N GLY A 403 -11.67 29.94 -14.55
CA GLY A 403 -12.51 30.20 -15.72
C GLY A 403 -12.50 31.64 -16.23
N SER A 404 -11.99 32.60 -15.43
CA SER A 404 -11.82 34.01 -15.86
C SER A 404 -10.73 34.22 -16.91
N ILE A 405 -9.87 33.21 -17.13
CA ILE A 405 -8.79 33.25 -18.10
C ILE A 405 -8.88 32.05 -19.03
N THR A 406 -8.53 32.26 -20.29
CA THR A 406 -8.57 31.22 -21.31
C THR A 406 -7.15 30.73 -21.62
N ALA A 407 -7.04 29.45 -21.90
CA ALA A 407 -5.81 28.86 -22.41
C ALA A 407 -5.54 29.38 -23.84
N PRO A 408 -4.31 29.27 -24.38
CA PRO A 408 -4.03 29.64 -25.76
C PRO A 408 -4.59 28.58 -26.71
N VAL A 409 -4.68 28.88 -28.01
CA VAL A 409 -5.02 27.85 -28.99
C VAL A 409 -3.83 26.90 -29.13
N PRO A 410 -3.99 25.59 -28.91
CA PRO A 410 -2.90 24.64 -29.08
C PRO A 410 -2.58 24.44 -30.57
N GLU A 411 -1.30 24.23 -30.89
CA GLU A 411 -0.82 24.07 -32.26
C GLU A 411 -0.48 22.62 -32.61
N VAL A 412 -0.22 21.79 -31.59
CA VAL A 412 0.25 20.42 -31.79
C VAL A 412 -0.93 19.46 -31.84
N VAL A 413 -0.95 18.63 -32.89
CA VAL A 413 -1.93 17.55 -33.07
C VAL A 413 -1.32 16.22 -32.62
N PRO A 414 -1.76 15.65 -31.48
CA PRO A 414 -1.29 14.35 -31.00
C PRO A 414 -1.88 13.20 -31.84
N GLN A 415 -1.39 11.98 -31.66
CA GLN A 415 -1.86 10.78 -32.35
C GLN A 415 -2.40 9.74 -31.37
N LEU A 416 -3.51 9.09 -31.71
CA LEU A 416 -4.12 8.03 -30.92
C LEU A 416 -4.73 6.96 -31.84
N PRO A 417 -4.92 5.72 -31.35
CA PRO A 417 -5.82 4.77 -32.00
C PRO A 417 -7.21 5.37 -32.25
N SER A 418 -7.74 5.17 -33.46
CA SER A 418 -9.01 5.77 -33.91
C SER A 418 -10.21 5.44 -33.04
N SER A 419 -10.19 4.31 -32.34
CA SER A 419 -11.26 3.87 -31.42
C SER A 419 -11.37 4.72 -30.16
N ILE A 420 -10.29 5.35 -29.68
CA ILE A 420 -10.26 5.96 -28.34
C ILE A 420 -11.28 7.10 -28.18
N ILE A 421 -11.42 7.94 -29.20
CA ILE A 421 -12.43 9.02 -29.20
C ILE A 421 -13.78 8.49 -29.66
N ALA A 422 -13.80 7.69 -30.74
CA ALA A 422 -15.03 7.18 -31.34
C ALA A 422 -15.87 6.32 -30.37
N GLU A 423 -15.22 5.56 -29.49
CA GLU A 423 -15.87 4.72 -28.48
C GLU A 423 -16.04 5.45 -27.13
N GLY A 424 -15.63 6.72 -27.02
CA GLY A 424 -15.76 7.51 -25.80
C GLY A 424 -14.86 7.07 -24.64
N ILE A 425 -13.76 6.35 -24.93
CA ILE A 425 -12.79 5.89 -23.91
C ILE A 425 -12.11 7.10 -23.24
N LEU A 426 -11.80 8.14 -24.04
CA LEU A 426 -11.42 9.46 -23.54
C LEU A 426 -12.56 10.45 -23.76
N SER A 427 -12.91 11.16 -22.69
CA SER A 427 -13.80 12.33 -22.79
C SER A 427 -13.08 13.53 -23.41
N ALA A 428 -13.85 14.52 -23.88
CA ALA A 428 -13.32 15.76 -24.45
C ALA A 428 -12.35 16.49 -23.51
N ALA A 429 -12.62 16.54 -22.20
CA ALA A 429 -11.73 17.14 -21.21
C ALA A 429 -10.41 16.34 -21.05
N GLN A 430 -10.50 15.01 -21.05
CA GLN A 430 -9.29 14.17 -20.96
C GLN A 430 -8.43 14.26 -22.23
N ALA A 431 -9.07 14.30 -23.40
CA ALA A 431 -8.40 14.51 -24.69
C ALA A 431 -7.77 15.92 -24.79
N GLU A 432 -8.43 16.96 -24.27
CA GLU A 432 -7.86 18.31 -24.16
C GLU A 432 -6.55 18.33 -23.37
N THR A 433 -6.44 17.52 -22.31
CA THR A 433 -5.20 17.40 -21.51
C THR A 433 -4.04 16.91 -22.37
N LEU A 434 -4.28 15.90 -23.20
CA LEU A 434 -3.28 15.36 -24.11
C LEU A 434 -2.82 16.44 -25.11
N ILE A 435 -3.76 17.19 -25.69
CA ILE A 435 -3.47 18.23 -26.68
C ILE A 435 -2.59 19.34 -26.08
N TYR A 436 -2.92 19.83 -24.89
CA TYR A 436 -2.11 20.86 -24.22
C TYR A 436 -0.77 20.31 -23.72
N ALA A 437 -0.72 19.09 -23.18
CA ALA A 437 0.53 18.46 -22.80
C ALA A 437 1.48 18.29 -24.00
N ALA A 438 0.96 17.82 -25.13
CA ALA A 438 1.73 17.70 -26.37
C ALA A 438 2.21 19.07 -26.89
N SER A 439 1.37 20.10 -26.80
CA SER A 439 1.72 21.48 -27.17
C SER A 439 2.79 22.07 -26.25
N ALA A 440 2.72 21.80 -24.94
CA ALA A 440 3.76 22.20 -23.99
C ALA A 440 5.09 21.49 -24.29
N HIS A 441 5.07 20.17 -24.50
CA HIS A 441 6.25 19.36 -24.78
C HIS A 441 6.93 19.65 -26.12
N ALA A 442 6.26 20.35 -27.04
CA ALA A 442 6.87 20.80 -28.29
C ALA A 442 7.75 22.06 -28.12
N ARG A 443 7.65 22.75 -26.98
CA ARG A 443 8.41 23.96 -26.68
C ARG A 443 9.59 23.66 -25.75
N ASP A 444 10.59 24.53 -25.81
CA ASP A 444 11.72 24.54 -24.88
C ASP A 444 11.57 25.72 -23.90
N LEU A 445 12.14 25.57 -22.70
CA LEU A 445 12.33 26.67 -21.76
C LEU A 445 13.16 27.78 -22.44
N PRO A 446 12.84 29.07 -22.21
CA PRO A 446 13.65 30.16 -22.72
C PRO A 446 15.10 30.08 -22.24
N GLY A 447 16.05 30.15 -23.18
CA GLY A 447 17.48 30.07 -22.90
C GLY A 447 18.07 28.65 -22.87
N ARG A 448 19.26 28.54 -22.31
CA ARG A 448 20.07 27.31 -22.23
C ARG A 448 20.55 27.12 -20.80
N PHE A 449 20.60 25.86 -20.37
CA PHE A 449 20.87 25.52 -18.97
C PHE A 449 21.89 24.40 -18.84
N GLU A 450 22.62 24.41 -17.73
CA GLU A 450 23.46 23.32 -17.26
C GLU A 450 22.95 22.86 -15.88
N PRO A 451 22.95 21.54 -15.59
CA PRO A 451 22.69 21.05 -14.24
C PRO A 451 23.77 21.56 -13.27
N ASP A 452 23.34 22.16 -12.17
CA ASP A 452 24.21 22.55 -11.05
C ASP A 452 23.94 21.66 -9.83
N ASP A 453 24.90 21.58 -8.91
CA ASP A 453 24.85 20.75 -7.69
C ASP A 453 24.34 19.32 -7.96
N LYS A 454 24.98 18.60 -8.90
CA LYS A 454 24.61 17.23 -9.30
C LYS A 454 23.15 17.10 -9.79
N GLY A 455 22.61 18.17 -10.37
CA GLY A 455 21.26 18.25 -10.91
C GLY A 455 20.20 18.76 -9.92
N CYS A 456 20.58 19.24 -8.74
CA CYS A 456 19.64 19.83 -7.78
C CYS A 456 19.08 21.19 -8.27
N ALA A 457 19.76 21.86 -9.20
CA ALA A 457 19.32 23.10 -9.81
C ALA A 457 19.67 23.16 -11.31
N LEU A 458 19.05 24.09 -12.02
CA LEU A 458 19.41 24.47 -13.39
C LEU A 458 19.97 25.88 -13.37
N LYS A 459 21.16 26.04 -13.93
CA LYS A 459 21.84 27.33 -14.07
C LYS A 459 21.86 27.74 -15.53
N ALA A 460 21.51 29.00 -15.81
CA ALA A 460 21.60 29.54 -17.17
C ALA A 460 23.06 29.55 -17.65
N SER A 461 23.31 29.02 -18.84
CA SER A 461 24.66 28.85 -19.40
C SER A 461 24.59 28.95 -20.92
N ALA A 462 25.46 29.76 -21.54
CA ALA A 462 25.47 29.96 -23.00
C ALA A 462 25.83 28.66 -23.73
N GLU A 463 26.71 27.86 -23.14
CA GLU A 463 27.16 26.54 -23.59
C GLU A 463 26.21 25.41 -23.15
N GLY A 464 25.15 25.75 -22.41
CA GLY A 464 24.16 24.80 -21.89
C GLY A 464 23.31 24.13 -22.96
N ARG A 465 22.46 23.19 -22.51
CA ARG A 465 21.50 22.46 -23.35
C ARG A 465 20.13 23.15 -23.31
N ALA A 466 19.34 22.93 -24.37
CA ALA A 466 17.93 23.32 -24.36
C ALA A 466 17.10 22.33 -23.54
N TYR A 467 16.24 22.84 -22.66
CA TYR A 467 15.41 22.04 -21.77
C TYR A 467 13.97 22.07 -22.24
N ARG A 468 13.38 20.91 -22.50
CA ARG A 468 11.97 20.80 -22.90
C ARG A 468 11.03 21.30 -21.79
N MET A 469 9.97 22.02 -22.16
CA MET A 469 8.95 22.44 -21.21
C MET A 469 8.10 21.25 -20.73
N GLY A 470 7.57 21.38 -19.51
CA GLY A 470 6.67 20.42 -18.89
C GLY A 470 5.22 20.89 -18.93
N TYR A 471 4.32 20.03 -18.48
CA TYR A 471 2.89 20.34 -18.33
C TYR A 471 2.43 19.94 -16.93
N PHE A 472 1.53 20.72 -16.33
CA PHE A 472 1.00 20.45 -15.01
C PHE A 472 -0.50 20.12 -15.08
N LEU A 473 -0.84 18.90 -14.70
CA LEU A 473 -2.19 18.37 -14.58
C LEU A 473 -2.68 18.50 -13.13
N GLY A 474 -3.47 19.53 -12.88
CA GLY A 474 -4.06 19.91 -11.60
C GLY A 474 -5.43 19.31 -11.30
N ASP A 475 -5.90 18.35 -12.10
CA ASP A 475 -7.25 17.81 -11.95
C ASP A 475 -7.47 17.12 -10.59
N GLY A 476 -8.67 17.30 -10.05
CA GLY A 476 -9.15 16.65 -8.83
C GLY A 476 -9.30 15.13 -8.99
N THR A 477 -9.57 14.46 -7.87
CA THR A 477 -9.91 13.03 -7.88
C THR A 477 -11.19 12.79 -8.68
N GLY A 478 -11.22 11.72 -9.47
CA GLY A 478 -12.39 11.35 -10.28
C GLY A 478 -12.43 11.93 -11.71
N ALA A 479 -11.59 12.91 -12.05
CA ALA A 479 -11.45 13.42 -13.43
C ALA A 479 -10.70 12.46 -14.38
N GLY A 480 -10.13 11.36 -13.85
CA GLY A 480 -9.42 10.35 -14.63
C GLY A 480 -7.95 10.69 -14.95
N LYS A 481 -7.22 11.29 -14.00
CA LYS A 481 -5.79 11.64 -14.14
C LYS A 481 -4.92 10.50 -14.68
N GLY A 482 -5.06 9.29 -14.16
CA GLY A 482 -4.26 8.15 -14.64
C GLY A 482 -4.48 7.85 -16.12
N ARG A 483 -5.73 7.98 -16.61
CA ARG A 483 -6.05 7.83 -18.04
C ARG A 483 -5.55 9.00 -18.90
N GLN A 484 -5.53 10.22 -18.37
CA GLN A 484 -4.91 11.38 -19.02
C GLN A 484 -3.39 11.23 -19.11
N VAL A 485 -2.74 10.74 -18.06
CA VAL A 485 -1.30 10.42 -18.06
C VAL A 485 -1.01 9.35 -19.11
N ALA A 486 -1.77 8.26 -19.11
CA ALA A 486 -1.62 7.15 -20.05
C ALA A 486 -1.80 7.61 -21.50
N SER A 487 -2.68 8.58 -21.79
CA SER A 487 -2.87 9.08 -23.16
C SER A 487 -1.68 9.90 -23.66
N VAL A 488 -1.00 10.65 -22.79
CA VAL A 488 0.25 11.36 -23.11
C VAL A 488 1.38 10.38 -23.38
N ILE A 489 1.47 9.29 -22.62
CA ILE A 489 2.40 8.19 -22.93
C ILE A 489 2.05 7.57 -24.28
N LEU A 490 0.77 7.29 -24.54
CA LEU A 490 0.34 6.60 -25.74
C LEU A 490 0.66 7.37 -27.02
N ASP A 491 0.45 8.68 -27.03
CA ASP A 491 0.79 9.53 -28.19
C ASP A 491 2.28 9.45 -28.56
N ARG A 492 3.18 9.35 -27.56
CA ARG A 492 4.61 9.15 -27.78
C ARG A 492 4.92 7.71 -28.19
N TRP A 493 4.27 6.75 -27.54
CA TRP A 493 4.42 5.33 -27.83
C TRP A 493 4.10 5.00 -29.29
N VAL A 494 3.00 5.52 -29.84
CA VAL A 494 2.60 5.26 -31.23
C VAL A 494 3.50 5.96 -32.26
N ARG A 495 4.28 6.97 -31.84
CA ARG A 495 5.28 7.66 -32.66
C ARG A 495 6.68 7.04 -32.61
N GLY A 496 6.85 5.97 -31.82
CA GLY A 496 8.09 5.20 -31.73
C GLY A 496 8.96 5.54 -30.53
N GLU A 497 8.60 6.55 -29.74
CA GLU A 497 9.26 6.80 -28.45
C GLU A 497 8.73 5.77 -27.44
N ARG A 498 9.50 4.68 -27.21
CA ARG A 498 9.03 3.48 -26.48
C ARG A 498 9.60 3.30 -25.07
N ARG A 499 10.29 4.31 -24.53
CA ARG A 499 10.83 4.28 -23.16
C ARG A 499 10.25 5.43 -22.36
N HIS A 500 9.54 5.13 -21.27
CA HIS A 500 8.94 6.13 -20.39
C HIS A 500 9.20 5.79 -18.93
N ILE A 501 9.06 6.77 -18.05
CA ILE A 501 9.22 6.63 -16.60
C ILE A 501 7.95 7.14 -15.93
N TRP A 502 7.30 6.30 -15.15
CA TRP A 502 6.12 6.65 -14.36
C TRP A 502 6.49 6.59 -12.88
N ILE A 503 6.62 7.76 -12.25
CA ILE A 503 6.98 7.89 -10.83
C ILE A 503 5.71 8.17 -10.04
N SER A 504 5.40 7.35 -9.04
CA SER A 504 4.17 7.48 -8.24
C SER A 504 4.42 7.27 -6.74
N LYS A 505 3.38 7.42 -5.91
CA LYS A 505 3.47 7.43 -4.45
C LYS A 505 3.89 6.09 -3.84
N ASN A 506 3.31 4.99 -4.31
CA ASN A 506 3.51 3.65 -3.76
C ASN A 506 3.32 2.58 -4.85
N GLU A 507 3.68 1.34 -4.55
CA GLU A 507 3.57 0.22 -5.51
C GLU A 507 2.12 -0.22 -5.75
N ALA A 508 1.18 0.11 -4.85
CA ALA A 508 -0.24 -0.21 -5.05
C ALA A 508 -0.81 0.49 -6.30
N LEU A 509 -0.30 1.67 -6.64
CA LEU A 509 -0.70 2.42 -7.84
C LEU A 509 -0.15 1.81 -9.15
N LEU A 510 0.68 0.77 -9.10
CA LEU A 510 1.16 0.07 -10.31
C LEU A 510 -0.01 -0.56 -11.08
N GLU A 511 -0.94 -1.19 -10.38
CA GLU A 511 -2.10 -1.84 -11.03
C GLU A 511 -3.11 -0.80 -11.53
N ASP A 512 -3.23 0.36 -10.89
CA ASP A 512 -3.99 1.50 -11.41
C ASP A 512 -3.37 2.03 -12.72
N ALA A 513 -2.04 2.22 -12.76
CA ALA A 513 -1.33 2.62 -13.97
C ALA A 513 -1.51 1.59 -15.10
N ARG A 514 -1.45 0.28 -14.78
CA ARG A 514 -1.71 -0.81 -15.73
C ARG A 514 -3.15 -0.81 -16.24
N ARG A 515 -4.12 -0.60 -15.37
CA ARG A 515 -5.54 -0.50 -15.74
C ARG A 515 -5.73 0.66 -16.72
N ASP A 516 -5.19 1.84 -16.39
CA ASP A 516 -5.39 3.04 -17.20
C ASP A 516 -4.64 2.98 -18.53
N TRP A 517 -3.46 2.36 -18.58
CA TRP A 517 -2.75 2.01 -19.82
C TRP A 517 -3.52 1.01 -20.68
N SER A 518 -4.03 -0.06 -20.05
CA SER A 518 -4.79 -1.11 -20.75
C SER A 518 -6.11 -0.60 -21.31
N ALA A 519 -6.75 0.35 -20.62
CA ALA A 519 -7.96 1.00 -21.10
C ALA A 519 -7.76 1.72 -22.44
N LEU A 520 -6.53 2.14 -22.76
CA LEU A 520 -6.17 2.79 -24.02
C LEU A 520 -5.58 1.82 -25.05
N GLY A 521 -5.65 0.51 -24.81
CA GLY A 521 -5.14 -0.53 -25.70
C GLY A 521 -3.69 -0.96 -25.45
N GLY A 522 -3.05 -0.44 -24.40
CA GLY A 522 -1.74 -0.90 -23.94
C GLY A 522 -1.78 -2.29 -23.32
N LEU A 523 -0.64 -2.97 -23.19
CA LEU A 523 -0.54 -4.24 -22.47
C LEU A 523 -0.03 -4.01 -21.05
N PRO A 524 -0.57 -4.70 -20.01
CA PRO A 524 -0.06 -4.58 -18.64
C PRO A 524 1.45 -4.86 -18.51
N ILE A 525 2.00 -5.70 -19.40
CA ILE A 525 3.42 -6.05 -19.44
C ILE A 525 4.30 -4.93 -20.01
N ASP A 526 3.73 -3.88 -20.60
CA ASP A 526 4.52 -2.72 -21.01
C ASP A 526 4.98 -1.92 -19.77
N ILE A 527 4.27 -2.03 -18.63
CA ILE A 527 4.62 -1.35 -17.38
C ILE A 527 5.33 -2.31 -16.44
N GLN A 528 6.62 -2.05 -16.15
CA GLN A 528 7.45 -2.87 -15.28
C GLN A 528 7.96 -2.08 -14.07
N PRO A 529 7.78 -2.57 -12.84
CA PRO A 529 8.32 -1.92 -11.65
C PRO A 529 9.85 -2.05 -11.60
N LEU A 530 10.54 -0.96 -11.25
CA LEU A 530 12.00 -0.92 -11.09
C LEU A 530 12.53 -1.97 -10.10
N GLY A 531 11.70 -2.39 -9.13
CA GLY A 531 12.03 -3.45 -8.18
C GLY A 531 12.42 -4.79 -8.81
N GLN A 532 12.05 -5.05 -10.07
CA GLN A 532 12.45 -6.28 -10.78
C GLN A 532 13.96 -6.39 -11.04
N TRP A 533 14.64 -5.25 -11.15
CA TRP A 533 16.08 -5.22 -11.26
C TRP A 533 16.67 -4.90 -9.89
N LYS A 534 17.62 -5.72 -9.44
CA LYS A 534 18.34 -5.45 -8.18
C LYS A 534 19.11 -4.14 -8.29
N LEU A 535 19.31 -3.46 -7.17
CA LEU A 535 20.14 -2.25 -7.12
C LEU A 535 21.56 -2.57 -7.64
N GLY A 536 22.10 -1.71 -8.51
CA GLY A 536 23.41 -1.89 -9.14
C GLY A 536 23.44 -2.87 -10.32
N VAL A 537 22.32 -3.51 -10.67
CA VAL A 537 22.21 -4.35 -11.87
C VAL A 537 21.56 -3.53 -13.00
N PRO A 538 22.15 -3.44 -14.20
CA PRO A 538 21.56 -2.66 -15.29
C PRO A 538 20.11 -3.09 -15.63
N ILE A 539 19.26 -2.10 -15.93
CA ILE A 539 17.87 -2.35 -16.33
C ILE A 539 17.88 -2.92 -17.76
N GLY A 540 17.55 -4.21 -17.89
CA GLY A 540 17.54 -4.93 -19.18
C GLY A 540 16.31 -4.67 -20.06
N MET A 541 15.41 -3.78 -19.67
CA MET A 541 14.19 -3.45 -20.41
C MET A 541 14.54 -2.61 -21.65
N ARG A 542 14.26 -3.10 -22.85
CA ARG A 542 14.57 -2.34 -24.09
C ARG A 542 13.53 -1.26 -24.39
N GLU A 543 12.27 -1.62 -24.21
CA GLU A 543 11.08 -0.80 -24.45
C GLU A 543 10.11 -1.07 -23.31
N GLY A 544 9.35 -0.05 -22.91
CA GLY A 544 8.39 -0.12 -21.82
C GLY A 544 8.29 1.18 -21.02
N ILE A 545 7.43 1.12 -20.02
CA ILE A 545 7.17 2.16 -19.05
C ILE A 545 7.74 1.67 -17.71
N LEU A 546 8.82 2.29 -17.25
CA LEU A 546 9.45 1.97 -15.99
C LEU A 546 8.65 2.60 -14.85
N PHE A 547 7.99 1.77 -14.04
CA PHE A 547 7.25 2.24 -12.87
C PHE A 547 8.18 2.34 -11.66
N VAL A 548 8.19 3.49 -11.00
CA VAL A 548 9.09 3.81 -9.89
C VAL A 548 8.27 4.47 -8.78
N THR A 549 8.56 4.17 -7.52
CA THR A 549 7.97 4.93 -6.40
C THR A 549 8.91 6.05 -5.95
N TYR A 550 8.40 7.16 -5.38
CA TYR A 550 9.28 8.20 -4.82
C TYR A 550 10.25 7.65 -3.75
N PRO A 551 9.84 6.77 -2.81
CA PRO A 551 10.78 6.07 -1.93
C PRO A 551 11.86 5.28 -2.67
N THR A 552 11.49 4.52 -3.72
CA THR A 552 12.47 3.76 -4.52
C THR A 552 13.44 4.69 -5.23
N LEU A 553 12.95 5.78 -5.84
CA LEU A 553 13.77 6.74 -6.59
C LEU A 553 14.91 7.33 -5.75
N ARG A 554 14.63 7.69 -4.49
CA ARG A 554 15.64 8.24 -3.58
C ARG A 554 16.59 7.20 -2.97
N SER A 555 16.28 5.91 -3.10
CA SER A 555 17.03 4.85 -2.42
C SER A 555 18.37 4.56 -3.10
N GLY A 556 19.35 4.13 -2.30
CA GLY A 556 20.69 3.80 -2.76
C GLY A 556 21.60 3.33 -1.64
N ARG A 557 22.79 2.87 -2.02
CA ARG A 557 23.92 2.54 -1.15
C ARG A 557 25.13 3.38 -1.58
N SER A 558 26.23 3.32 -0.84
CA SER A 558 27.44 4.09 -1.14
C SER A 558 28.06 3.77 -2.52
N ASP A 559 27.78 2.59 -3.07
CA ASP A 559 28.32 2.08 -4.33
C ASP A 559 27.35 2.17 -5.52
N ALA A 560 26.05 2.35 -5.29
CA ALA A 560 25.03 2.42 -6.35
C ALA A 560 23.73 3.07 -5.86
N THR A 561 23.12 3.94 -6.68
CA THR A 561 21.80 4.53 -6.41
C THR A 561 20.75 4.12 -7.44
N ARG A 562 19.46 4.10 -7.04
CA ARG A 562 18.36 3.85 -7.99
C ARG A 562 18.26 4.96 -9.04
N LEU A 563 18.56 6.20 -8.69
CA LEU A 563 18.62 7.32 -9.62
C LEU A 563 19.65 7.07 -10.73
N GLU A 564 20.89 6.71 -10.39
CA GLU A 564 21.94 6.39 -11.37
C GLU A 564 21.53 5.23 -12.27
N GLN A 565 20.98 4.16 -11.70
CA GLN A 565 20.48 3.01 -12.46
C GLN A 565 19.40 3.40 -13.49
N ILE A 566 18.50 4.34 -13.16
CA ILE A 566 17.49 4.85 -14.10
C ILE A 566 18.14 5.74 -15.16
N LEU A 567 19.10 6.60 -14.78
CA LEU A 567 19.80 7.48 -15.73
C LEU A 567 20.63 6.68 -16.74
N GLU A 568 21.29 5.61 -16.32
CA GLU A 568 22.02 4.69 -17.20
C GLU A 568 21.08 4.02 -18.21
N TRP A 569 19.89 3.62 -17.77
CA TRP A 569 18.87 3.03 -18.65
C TRP A 569 18.26 4.03 -19.63
N ALA A 570 17.98 5.24 -19.15
CA ALA A 570 17.44 6.33 -19.94
C ALA A 570 18.42 6.74 -21.06
N GLY A 571 19.71 6.86 -20.70
CA GLY A 571 20.76 7.37 -21.57
C GLY A 571 20.68 8.89 -21.79
N GLU A 572 21.71 9.47 -22.40
CA GLU A 572 21.78 10.92 -22.64
C GLU A 572 20.70 11.44 -23.61
N ASP A 573 20.30 10.58 -24.56
CA ASP A 573 19.34 10.91 -25.61
C ASP A 573 17.89 10.58 -25.20
N PHE A 574 17.61 10.41 -23.90
CA PHE A 574 16.27 10.13 -23.43
C PHE A 574 15.31 11.27 -23.78
N ASP A 575 14.36 10.98 -24.64
CA ASP A 575 13.29 11.87 -25.06
C ASP A 575 11.90 11.41 -24.58
N GLY A 576 11.85 10.31 -23.82
CA GLY A 576 10.65 9.75 -23.23
C GLY A 576 9.91 10.68 -22.26
N LEU A 577 8.77 10.20 -21.78
CA LEU A 577 7.96 10.90 -20.78
C LEU A 577 8.39 10.51 -19.37
N ILE A 578 8.62 11.49 -18.51
CA ILE A 578 8.73 11.34 -17.05
C ILE A 578 7.44 11.88 -16.45
N VAL A 579 6.67 10.98 -15.86
CA VAL A 579 5.45 11.32 -15.13
C VAL A 579 5.79 11.40 -13.65
N PHE A 580 5.48 12.53 -13.03
CA PHE A 580 5.42 12.68 -11.58
C PHE A 580 3.95 12.61 -11.17
N ASP A 581 3.47 11.39 -10.95
CA ASP A 581 2.14 11.12 -10.41
C ASP A 581 2.14 11.35 -8.89
N GLU A 582 1.08 11.97 -8.38
CA GLU A 582 1.06 12.59 -7.06
C GLU A 582 2.28 13.49 -6.78
N ALA A 583 2.55 14.41 -7.70
CA ALA A 583 3.74 15.27 -7.69
C ALA A 583 3.94 16.06 -6.38
N HIS A 584 2.89 16.32 -5.60
CA HIS A 584 3.00 16.93 -4.27
C HIS A 584 3.91 16.15 -3.30
N ALA A 585 4.17 14.86 -3.57
CA ALA A 585 5.16 14.08 -2.81
C ALA A 585 6.61 14.61 -2.94
N MET A 586 6.88 15.45 -3.95
CA MET A 586 8.15 16.15 -4.11
C MET A 586 8.19 17.52 -3.41
N ALA A 587 7.14 17.89 -2.67
CA ALA A 587 7.14 19.11 -1.88
C ALA A 587 8.39 19.17 -0.97
N ASN A 588 8.87 20.38 -0.72
CA ASN A 588 10.11 20.65 0.02
C ASN A 588 11.40 20.17 -0.68
N ALA A 589 11.40 19.96 -2.00
CA ALA A 589 12.63 19.69 -2.78
C ALA A 589 13.70 20.80 -2.61
N ALA A 590 13.28 22.04 -2.39
CA ALA A 590 14.17 23.19 -2.19
C ALA A 590 14.70 23.33 -0.75
N GLY A 591 14.21 22.52 0.20
CA GLY A 591 14.23 22.89 1.61
C GLY A 591 13.28 24.06 1.89
N GLY A 592 13.16 24.46 3.15
CA GLY A 592 12.26 25.54 3.54
C GLY A 592 12.63 26.16 4.89
N GLU A 593 12.04 27.29 5.25
CA GLU A 593 12.07 27.79 6.62
C GLU A 593 10.83 27.29 7.36
N GLY A 594 11.05 26.45 8.36
CA GLY A 594 10.01 26.08 9.33
C GLY A 594 10.03 27.03 10.53
N THR A 595 9.05 26.90 11.42
CA THR A 595 8.98 27.66 12.70
C THR A 595 10.19 27.44 13.62
N ARG A 596 11.08 26.49 13.29
CA ARG A 596 12.34 26.18 13.99
C ARG A 596 13.62 26.41 13.16
N GLY A 597 13.54 27.11 12.02
CA GLY A 597 14.69 27.45 11.17
C GLY A 597 14.75 26.73 9.81
N LYS A 598 15.89 26.81 9.11
CA LYS A 598 16.11 26.20 7.79
C LYS A 598 16.06 24.67 7.86
N VAL A 599 15.13 24.07 7.12
CA VAL A 599 14.90 22.64 6.94
C VAL A 599 15.58 22.18 5.66
N LYS A 600 16.40 21.13 5.78
CA LYS A 600 17.05 20.47 4.64
C LYS A 600 16.00 19.91 3.67
N GLY A 601 16.21 20.05 2.37
CA GLY A 601 15.28 19.56 1.35
C GLY A 601 15.01 18.05 1.47
N SER A 602 13.76 17.66 1.17
CA SER A 602 13.36 16.25 1.18
C SER A 602 14.19 15.47 0.16
N GLU A 603 14.81 14.36 0.56
CA GLU A 603 15.57 13.49 -0.34
C GLU A 603 14.73 12.99 -1.52
N GLN A 604 13.42 12.80 -1.30
CA GLN A 604 12.48 12.43 -2.37
C GLN A 604 12.32 13.55 -3.39
N GLY A 605 12.10 14.78 -2.91
CA GLY A 605 11.99 15.95 -3.76
C GLY A 605 13.28 16.24 -4.53
N ILE A 606 14.43 16.11 -3.86
CA ILE A 606 15.75 16.27 -4.50
C ILE A 606 15.95 15.22 -5.59
N ALA A 607 15.66 13.95 -5.35
CA ALA A 607 15.79 12.90 -6.36
C ALA A 607 14.89 13.13 -7.58
N GLY A 608 13.65 13.61 -7.35
CA GLY A 608 12.71 14.02 -8.39
C GLY A 608 13.17 15.23 -9.21
N VAL A 609 13.82 16.22 -8.58
CA VAL A 609 14.44 17.35 -9.30
C VAL A 609 15.68 16.92 -10.08
N ARG A 610 16.51 16.03 -9.52
CA ARG A 610 17.71 15.55 -10.19
C ARG A 610 17.40 14.76 -11.45
N ILE A 611 16.45 13.82 -11.43
CA ILE A 611 16.14 13.01 -12.61
C ILE A 611 15.65 13.85 -13.78
N GLN A 612 14.79 14.84 -13.54
CA GLN A 612 14.33 15.73 -14.61
C GLN A 612 15.44 16.68 -15.07
N ASN A 613 16.33 17.17 -14.19
CA ASN A 613 17.40 18.10 -14.59
C ASN A 613 18.54 17.42 -15.34
N LEU A 614 18.82 16.15 -15.04
CA LEU A 614 19.86 15.37 -15.70
C LEU A 614 19.41 14.82 -17.07
N LEU A 615 18.12 14.87 -17.39
CA LEU A 615 17.55 14.43 -18.67
C LEU A 615 16.93 15.64 -19.42
N PRO A 616 17.74 16.48 -20.11
CA PRO A 616 17.31 17.77 -20.66
C PRO A 616 16.16 17.66 -21.67
N ARG A 617 16.15 16.59 -22.47
CA ARG A 617 15.14 16.36 -23.51
C ARG A 617 13.96 15.51 -23.04
N ALA A 618 13.95 15.04 -21.79
CA ALA A 618 12.78 14.36 -21.25
C ALA A 618 11.54 15.26 -21.31
N ARG A 619 10.40 14.68 -21.68
CA ARG A 619 9.09 15.31 -21.54
C ARG A 619 8.65 15.14 -20.09
N VAL A 620 8.18 16.21 -19.44
CA VAL A 620 7.80 16.13 -18.02
C VAL A 620 6.32 16.43 -17.85
N LEU A 621 5.63 15.54 -17.14
CA LEU A 621 4.23 15.70 -16.76
C LEU A 621 4.12 15.63 -15.24
N TYR A 622 3.70 16.73 -14.62
CA TYR A 622 3.39 16.77 -13.20
C TYR A 622 1.88 16.53 -13.04
N ALA A 623 1.48 15.52 -12.27
CA ALA A 623 0.07 15.24 -12.01
C ALA A 623 -0.21 15.32 -10.51
N SER A 624 -0.97 16.33 -10.09
CA SER A 624 -1.41 16.46 -8.69
C SER A 624 -2.57 17.44 -8.52
N ALA A 625 -3.61 17.05 -7.78
CA ALA A 625 -4.76 17.90 -7.50
C ALA A 625 -4.44 19.13 -6.63
N THR A 626 -3.34 19.09 -5.87
CA THR A 626 -2.93 20.12 -4.90
C THR A 626 -1.70 20.91 -5.36
N GLY A 627 -1.37 20.84 -6.65
CA GLY A 627 -0.16 21.44 -7.21
C GLY A 627 -0.04 22.95 -7.03
N ALA A 628 -1.15 23.68 -7.17
CA ALA A 628 -1.20 25.14 -7.09
C ALA A 628 -1.89 25.64 -5.80
N SER A 629 -1.89 24.86 -4.72
CA SER A 629 -2.44 25.29 -3.42
C SER A 629 -1.37 25.85 -2.47
N ASP A 630 -0.10 25.52 -2.67
CA ASP A 630 1.04 25.97 -1.85
C ASP A 630 2.26 26.22 -2.75
N VAL A 631 3.02 27.29 -2.52
CA VAL A 631 4.18 27.67 -3.36
C VAL A 631 5.25 26.60 -3.40
N ASN A 632 5.41 25.83 -2.32
CA ASN A 632 6.36 24.73 -2.25
C ASN A 632 5.99 23.58 -3.20
N ASN A 633 4.73 23.50 -3.62
CA ASN A 633 4.26 22.52 -4.60
C ASN A 633 4.58 22.92 -6.06
N LEU A 634 5.03 24.15 -6.30
CA LEU A 634 5.54 24.57 -7.62
C LEU A 634 7.07 24.63 -7.68
N ALA A 635 7.74 24.64 -6.51
CA ALA A 635 9.20 24.73 -6.42
C ALA A 635 9.95 23.53 -7.05
N TYR A 636 9.30 22.36 -7.16
CA TYR A 636 9.87 21.19 -7.85
C TYR A 636 9.58 21.16 -9.36
N ALA A 637 8.68 22.02 -9.84
CA ALA A 637 8.17 22.01 -11.21
C ALA A 637 9.09 22.80 -12.16
N THR A 638 10.37 22.43 -12.18
CA THR A 638 11.45 23.16 -12.89
C THR A 638 11.19 23.34 -14.39
N ARG A 639 10.34 22.50 -14.99
CA ARG A 639 10.04 22.53 -16.43
C ARG A 639 8.87 23.44 -16.82
N LEU A 640 8.26 24.17 -15.87
CA LEU A 640 7.16 25.09 -16.17
C LEU A 640 7.61 26.50 -16.58
N GLY A 641 8.91 26.81 -16.52
CA GLY A 641 9.40 28.16 -16.87
C GLY A 641 8.97 29.24 -15.88
N LEU A 642 8.78 28.87 -14.61
CA LEU A 642 8.42 29.81 -13.54
C LEU A 642 9.57 30.73 -13.12
N TRP A 643 10.81 30.38 -13.44
CA TRP A 643 12.01 31.17 -13.17
C TRP A 643 13.09 30.91 -14.21
N GLY A 644 14.07 31.81 -14.28
CA GLY A 644 15.19 31.77 -15.22
C GLY A 644 15.15 32.90 -16.27
N PRO A 645 15.94 32.78 -17.34
CA PRO A 645 15.97 33.75 -18.43
C PRO A 645 14.57 34.04 -18.98
N GLU A 646 14.29 35.31 -19.28
CA GLU A 646 13.02 35.78 -19.85
C GLU A 646 11.77 35.53 -18.97
N THR A 647 11.96 35.27 -17.67
CA THR A 647 10.87 35.16 -16.68
C THR A 647 10.94 36.30 -15.67
N ALA A 648 9.86 36.48 -14.88
CA ALA A 648 9.82 37.48 -13.82
C ALA A 648 10.78 37.20 -12.65
N PHE A 649 11.19 35.93 -12.47
CA PHE A 649 11.99 35.49 -11.33
C PHE A 649 13.35 34.97 -11.78
N ALA A 650 14.43 35.54 -11.25
CA ALA A 650 15.78 35.16 -11.68
C ALA A 650 16.13 33.70 -11.34
N ASN A 651 15.64 33.20 -10.20
CA ASN A 651 15.87 31.84 -9.71
C ASN A 651 14.69 31.34 -8.87
N ARG A 652 14.74 30.06 -8.51
CA ARG A 652 13.70 29.38 -7.71
C ARG A 652 13.50 30.03 -6.35
N GLU A 653 14.58 30.43 -5.69
CA GLU A 653 14.53 31.00 -4.33
C GLU A 653 13.78 32.35 -4.33
N ALA A 654 14.02 33.21 -5.34
CA ALA A 654 13.29 34.45 -5.54
C ALA A 654 11.80 34.20 -5.80
N PHE A 655 11.48 33.24 -6.66
CA PHE A 655 10.08 32.84 -6.92
C PHE A 655 9.37 32.40 -5.63
N VAL A 656 9.99 31.52 -4.83
CA VAL A 656 9.37 31.00 -3.60
C VAL A 656 9.17 32.12 -2.56
N ALA A 657 10.12 33.03 -2.41
CA ALA A 657 10.03 34.14 -1.47
C ALA A 657 8.89 35.10 -1.85
N ASP A 658 8.90 35.61 -3.09
CA ASP A 658 7.94 36.63 -3.54
C ASP A 658 6.50 36.12 -3.56
N ILE A 659 6.28 34.87 -4.00
CA ILE A 659 4.93 34.27 -4.02
C ILE A 659 4.45 33.95 -2.61
N ARG A 660 5.35 33.58 -1.68
CA ARG A 660 4.99 33.36 -0.27
C ARG A 660 4.53 34.66 0.39
N ASP A 661 5.24 35.76 0.16
CA ASP A 661 4.90 37.08 0.70
C ASP A 661 3.56 37.59 0.13
N GLY A 662 3.25 37.25 -1.12
CA GLY A 662 1.97 37.58 -1.77
C GLY A 662 0.78 36.70 -1.36
N GLY A 663 1.01 35.61 -0.63
CA GLY A 663 -0.03 34.71 -0.12
C GLY A 663 -0.90 34.06 -1.20
N ILE A 664 -2.17 33.78 -0.86
CA ILE A 664 -3.11 33.04 -1.74
C ILE A 664 -3.36 33.77 -3.06
N ALA A 665 -3.46 35.11 -3.03
CA ALA A 665 -3.73 35.89 -4.24
C ALA A 665 -2.60 35.80 -5.28
N ALA A 666 -1.33 35.78 -4.82
CA ALA A 666 -0.19 35.58 -5.71
C ALA A 666 -0.16 34.17 -6.29
N MET A 667 -0.54 33.16 -5.51
CA MET A 667 -0.65 31.78 -6.01
C MET A 667 -1.74 31.64 -7.07
N GLU A 668 -2.92 32.24 -6.87
CA GLU A 668 -3.98 32.25 -7.88
C GLU A 668 -3.54 32.92 -9.17
N LEU A 669 -2.73 34.00 -9.08
CA LEU A 669 -2.17 34.67 -10.24
C LEU A 669 -1.22 33.73 -11.02
N VAL A 670 -0.34 33.00 -10.33
CA VAL A 670 0.56 32.02 -10.97
C VAL A 670 -0.22 30.91 -11.66
N ALA A 671 -1.26 30.37 -11.01
CA ALA A 671 -2.10 29.33 -11.61
C ALA A 671 -2.82 29.83 -12.89
N ARG A 672 -3.30 31.07 -12.88
CA ARG A 672 -3.94 31.71 -14.04
C ARG A 672 -2.96 31.97 -15.16
N ASP A 673 -1.75 32.45 -14.83
CA ASP A 673 -0.68 32.68 -15.81
C ASP A 673 -0.28 31.37 -16.49
N LEU A 674 -0.05 30.30 -15.72
CA LEU A 674 0.22 28.96 -16.26
C LEU A 674 -0.90 28.46 -17.18
N LYS A 675 -2.18 28.69 -16.84
CA LYS A 675 -3.31 28.36 -17.73
C LYS A 675 -3.24 29.16 -19.03
N SER A 676 -2.95 30.46 -18.96
CA SER A 676 -2.82 31.34 -20.13
C SER A 676 -1.66 30.98 -21.05
N LEU A 677 -0.62 30.34 -20.50
CA LEU A 677 0.52 29.80 -21.26
C LEU A 677 0.25 28.38 -21.81
N GLY A 678 -0.90 27.79 -21.50
CA GLY A 678 -1.26 26.42 -21.88
C GLY A 678 -0.46 25.35 -21.13
N LEU A 679 0.00 25.66 -19.91
CA LEU A 679 0.86 24.80 -19.09
C LEU A 679 0.12 24.17 -17.90
N TYR A 680 -1.12 24.58 -17.63
CA TYR A 680 -1.88 24.13 -16.46
C TYR A 680 -3.38 24.01 -16.74
N ALA A 681 -3.97 22.93 -16.24
CA ALA A 681 -5.42 22.75 -16.15
C ALA A 681 -5.78 22.09 -14.81
N ALA A 682 -6.86 22.54 -14.18
CA ALA A 682 -7.33 21.99 -12.90
C ALA A 682 -8.86 21.94 -12.85
N ARG A 683 -9.40 20.73 -13.00
CA ARG A 683 -10.85 20.46 -13.03
C ARG A 683 -11.24 19.54 -11.89
N ALA A 684 -12.35 19.80 -11.25
CA ALA A 684 -12.91 18.96 -10.18
C ALA A 684 -14.26 18.37 -10.61
N LEU A 685 -14.72 17.33 -9.91
CA LEU A 685 -16.09 16.85 -10.08
C LEU A 685 -17.08 17.89 -9.56
N SER A 686 -18.21 18.04 -10.24
CA SER A 686 -19.33 18.83 -9.76
C SER A 686 -19.96 18.19 -8.52
N PHE A 687 -20.37 19.03 -7.56
CA PHE A 687 -21.22 18.63 -6.43
C PHE A 687 -22.72 18.63 -6.78
N ALA A 688 -23.09 18.77 -8.06
CA ALA A 688 -24.48 18.69 -8.49
C ALA A 688 -25.10 17.35 -8.04
N GLY A 689 -26.17 17.41 -7.25
CA GLY A 689 -26.84 16.24 -6.66
C GLY A 689 -26.23 15.77 -5.34
N VAL A 690 -25.27 16.49 -4.75
CA VAL A 690 -24.72 16.22 -3.42
C VAL A 690 -25.34 17.19 -2.41
N GLU A 691 -25.99 16.64 -1.39
CA GLU A 691 -26.50 17.40 -0.25
C GLU A 691 -25.46 17.34 0.89
N TYR A 692 -25.14 18.51 1.45
CA TYR A 692 -24.24 18.65 2.59
C TYR A 692 -25.05 19.15 3.78
N GLU A 693 -25.06 18.39 4.88
CA GLU A 693 -25.57 18.83 6.16
C GLU A 693 -24.39 19.00 7.13
N ILE A 694 -24.16 20.23 7.60
CA ILE A 694 -23.19 20.50 8.65
C ILE A 694 -23.86 20.16 9.98
N LEU A 695 -23.53 19.00 10.54
CA LEU A 695 -23.99 18.61 11.86
C LEU A 695 -23.14 19.30 12.93
N GLU A 696 -23.69 20.35 13.53
CA GLU A 696 -23.08 21.01 14.66
C GLU A 696 -23.29 20.16 15.94
N HIS A 697 -22.19 19.71 16.54
CA HIS A 697 -22.23 19.01 17.82
C HIS A 697 -21.90 19.99 18.95
N CYS A 698 -22.93 20.42 19.69
CA CYS A 698 -22.74 21.24 20.87
C CYS A 698 -22.03 20.41 21.96
N LEU A 699 -20.83 20.85 22.36
CA LEU A 699 -20.11 20.25 23.48
C LEU A 699 -20.96 20.34 24.75
N THR A 700 -20.97 19.27 25.55
CA THR A 700 -21.62 19.29 26.86
C THR A 700 -20.83 20.20 27.82
N PRO A 701 -21.46 20.72 28.90
CA PRO A 701 -20.75 21.51 29.91
C PRO A 701 -19.50 20.81 30.46
N ASP A 702 -19.55 19.48 30.64
CA ASP A 702 -18.42 18.69 31.10
C ASP A 702 -17.30 18.63 30.05
N GLN A 703 -17.64 18.49 28.76
CA GLN A 703 -16.65 18.52 27.67
C GLN A 703 -16.01 19.89 27.51
N VAL A 704 -16.79 20.96 27.67
CA VAL A 704 -16.28 22.34 27.69
C VAL A 704 -15.32 22.52 28.86
N ALA A 705 -15.69 22.09 30.07
CA ALA A 705 -14.81 22.20 31.24
C ALA A 705 -13.50 21.41 31.07
N VAL A 706 -13.56 20.22 30.46
CA VAL A 706 -12.36 19.44 30.12
C VAL A 706 -11.52 20.18 29.07
N TYR A 707 -12.13 20.67 28.00
CA TYR A 707 -11.42 21.42 26.96
C TYR A 707 -10.75 22.68 27.53
N ASP A 708 -11.46 23.47 28.34
CA ASP A 708 -10.94 24.67 28.99
C ASP A 708 -9.80 24.33 29.93
N ALA A 709 -9.89 23.25 30.72
CA ALA A 709 -8.80 22.82 31.60
C ALA A 709 -7.52 22.45 30.80
N TYR A 710 -7.67 21.77 29.66
CA TYR A 710 -6.55 21.47 28.76
C TYR A 710 -6.02 22.74 28.07
N ALA A 711 -6.89 23.64 27.63
CA ALA A 711 -6.52 24.90 26.99
C ALA A 711 -5.79 25.83 27.96
N ASP A 712 -6.22 25.91 29.21
CA ASP A 712 -5.57 26.66 30.29
C ASP A 712 -4.19 26.07 30.61
N ALA A 713 -4.11 24.75 30.77
CA ALA A 713 -2.83 24.05 30.97
C ALA A 713 -1.88 24.30 29.78
N TRP A 714 -2.39 24.27 28.55
CA TRP A 714 -1.63 24.59 27.34
C TRP A 714 -1.20 26.05 27.31
N GLY A 715 -2.06 26.98 27.72
CA GLY A 715 -1.75 28.40 27.85
C GLY A 715 -0.60 28.64 28.84
N ILE A 716 -0.59 27.94 29.97
CA ILE A 716 0.52 27.96 30.94
C ILE A 716 1.81 27.45 30.29
N LEU A 717 1.77 26.33 29.56
CA LEU A 717 2.93 25.76 28.87
C LEU A 717 3.47 26.69 27.77
N CYS A 718 2.59 27.30 26.96
CA CYS A 718 2.97 28.25 25.92
C CYS A 718 3.57 29.54 26.53
N ALA A 719 2.99 30.05 27.61
CA ALA A 719 3.53 31.20 28.34
C ALA A 719 4.88 30.88 29.00
N ALA A 720 5.06 29.66 29.50
CA ALA A 720 6.33 29.17 30.03
C ALA A 720 7.38 28.99 28.92
N ALA A 721 7.00 28.47 27.76
CA ALA A 721 7.87 28.34 26.59
C ALA A 721 8.37 29.71 26.08
N HIS A 722 7.50 30.73 26.07
CA HIS A 722 7.90 32.12 25.77
C HIS A 722 8.90 32.69 26.80
N LYS A 723 8.81 32.28 28.08
CA LYS A 723 9.74 32.70 29.14
C LYS A 723 11.06 31.91 29.12
N MET A 724 11.07 30.65 28.66
CA MET A 724 12.28 29.84 28.52
C MET A 724 13.21 30.36 27.41
N ALA A 725 12.65 30.75 26.26
CA ALA A 725 13.43 31.32 25.15
C ALA A 725 14.14 32.64 25.54
N TYR A 726 13.54 33.46 26.41
CA TYR A 726 14.19 34.66 26.93
C TYR A 726 15.29 34.39 27.97
N ARG A 727 15.17 33.29 28.73
CA ARG A 727 16.14 32.95 29.78
C ARG A 727 17.46 32.45 29.21
N GLU A 728 17.45 31.69 28.11
CA GLU A 728 18.68 31.24 27.45
C GLU A 728 19.44 32.38 26.77
N VAL A 729 18.74 33.33 26.12
CA VAL A 729 19.39 34.52 25.53
C VAL A 729 19.97 35.45 26.62
N ALA A 730 19.30 35.57 27.77
CA ALA A 730 19.79 36.36 28.90
C ALA A 730 21.01 35.73 29.60
N ILE A 731 21.06 34.39 29.70
CA ILE A 731 22.21 33.67 30.29
C ILE A 731 23.41 33.69 29.34
N MET A 732 23.21 33.54 28.02
CA MET A 732 24.30 33.63 27.06
C MET A 732 24.91 35.04 26.96
N ARG A 733 24.11 36.11 27.09
CA ARG A 733 24.63 37.49 27.13
C ARG A 733 25.39 37.83 28.41
N ARG A 734 25.14 37.11 29.51
CA ARG A 734 25.83 37.31 30.80
C ARG A 734 27.15 36.56 30.93
N ASN A 735 27.35 35.53 30.10
CA ASN A 735 28.62 34.80 30.01
C ASN A 735 29.55 35.33 28.90
N ALA A 736 29.06 36.27 28.09
CA ALA A 736 29.82 36.93 27.01
C ALA A 736 30.23 38.38 27.34
N ALA A 737 29.94 38.85 28.56
CA ALA A 737 30.41 40.10 29.16
C ALA A 737 31.18 39.75 30.44
#